data_AF-A0LHW2-F1
#
_entry.id   AF-A0LHW2-F1
#
_cell.length_a   1.000
_cell.length_b   1.000
_cell.length_c   1.000
_cell.angle_alpha   90.00
_cell.angle_beta   90.00
_cell.angle_gamma   90.00
#
_symmetry.space_group_name_H-M   'P 1'
#
loop_
_entity.id
_entity.type
_entity.pdbx_description
1 polymer ?
#
loop_
_entity_poly.entity_id
_entity_poly.type
_entity_poly.pdbx_seq_one_letter_code
_entity_poly.pdbx_strand_id
1 'polypeptide(L)'
;MAPLMSSLSSDKLEFRRINGVWLLGPDLFARDSDGKPLSPIASAFPRYGTVISGRGIHAMQAALMVEFARKLSADEGHTPSDAELAEGVYGDSVALLIRDPILLIRSNPGAMDRVFEADELVQRIVPKDRIQFTGIHLPEVRRRLRGNGEIWRFSPPPRSVAEIGEHVRSSRVRVGTGLNYYYNAPTGGRFLTYEEYTRIRPLIREDRDEALRMIREIIDLAQLVNNQGNRELSLFLPAGATLSVAYLTRVAMILDEAPYPEQAKDAEELFDRFAFFFSRAAGPELTRDDEHCDGWRTTMFCRLYDLDEHCLEEFALGLSPEFHLNVRWLPGARIREGNLTFEVNTDHHTRNIIDYYWKNHGDIQYINVGRVELPLTDRDTSDEDREVHLAVIGRADGEEEIRLARLMKWSVMHRMGQDVSLDHAIRETVLYRDYIFDRLRAIRALGCPIVTYREIRFEEEVHGVGTIPVFFFERSYVPGIVSHRIPPRLYGLRGFVVRLAHFLGTAAAMSLVLGRVSRKDGRLYFDDGDEVIQLGEDEMPEKLVIVETTGSFADWASSLEMLLPDCLVRLAVHLGKALSQGRDKDETSAAVEAFAEALSEEVRRMRGLVRDPSSTIRNLFADRSVEPGGIRSRWEGILNRMDSTDPDRLRILARDSRILAPFISVVQSPPPQASLRESPDN
;
A
#
# COMPACT_ATOMS: atom_id res chain seq x y z
N MET A 1 34.80 37.20 -6.77
CA MET A 1 34.71 36.55 -5.44
C MET A 1 34.98 37.52 -4.28
N ALA A 2 35.97 38.43 -4.38
CA ALA A 2 36.25 39.41 -3.32
C ALA A 2 35.09 40.37 -2.90
N PRO A 3 34.16 40.81 -3.77
CA PRO A 3 33.09 41.75 -3.36
C PRO A 3 31.92 41.10 -2.60
N LEU A 4 31.83 39.77 -2.59
CA LEU A 4 30.79 39.00 -1.89
C LEU A 4 31.24 38.50 -0.51
N MET A 5 32.54 38.64 -0.19
CA MET A 5 33.07 38.33 1.14
C MET A 5 32.94 39.50 2.12
N SER A 6 32.69 40.74 1.65
CA SER A 6 32.61 41.90 2.55
C SER A 6 31.33 41.97 3.39
N SER A 7 30.29 41.20 3.05
CA SER A 7 29.05 41.10 3.84
C SER A 7 29.10 40.01 4.94
N LEU A 8 30.18 39.24 5.02
CA LEU A 8 30.41 38.16 5.98
C LEU A 8 31.80 38.30 6.64
N SER A 9 32.25 39.53 6.94
CA SER A 9 33.44 39.68 7.79
C SER A 9 33.10 39.17 9.19
N SER A 10 34.00 38.36 9.76
CA SER A 10 33.82 37.67 11.04
C SER A 10 33.61 38.61 12.24
N ASP A 11 33.84 39.91 12.07
CA ASP A 11 33.66 40.95 13.10
C ASP A 11 32.18 41.35 13.35
N LYS A 12 31.21 40.86 12.57
CA LYS A 12 29.77 41.18 12.75
C LYS A 12 28.85 39.97 12.98
N LEU A 13 29.38 38.75 12.98
CA LEU A 13 28.60 37.53 13.21
C LEU A 13 28.65 37.17 14.70
N GLU A 14 27.54 37.34 15.41
CA GLU A 14 27.44 36.94 16.81
C GLU A 14 27.45 35.41 16.93
N PHE A 15 28.42 34.91 17.69
CA PHE A 15 28.47 33.52 18.14
C PHE A 15 27.53 33.37 19.32
N ARG A 16 26.46 32.60 19.16
CA ARG A 16 25.58 32.24 20.28
C ARG A 16 25.58 30.75 20.52
N ARG A 17 25.49 30.37 21.79
CA ARG A 17 25.38 28.98 22.21
C ARG A 17 23.94 28.69 22.60
N ILE A 18 23.31 27.74 21.92
CA ILE A 18 21.91 27.35 22.15
C ILE A 18 21.91 25.85 22.44
N ASN A 19 21.49 25.45 23.65
CA ASN A 19 21.43 24.05 24.08
C ASN A 19 22.72 23.26 23.76
N GLY A 20 23.88 23.90 23.97
CA GLY A 20 25.19 23.31 23.73
C GLY A 20 25.71 23.37 22.28
N VAL A 21 24.91 23.88 21.33
CA VAL A 21 25.28 24.06 19.91
C VAL A 21 25.74 25.49 19.66
N TRP A 22 26.82 25.67 18.92
CA TRP A 22 27.23 26.98 18.41
C TRP A 22 26.41 27.32 17.16
N LEU A 23 25.68 28.44 17.18
CA LEU A 23 24.98 28.97 16.02
C LEU A 23 25.64 30.28 15.59
N LEU A 24 26.19 30.29 14.38
CA LEU A 24 26.72 31.50 13.73
C LEU A 24 25.72 31.99 12.69
N GLY A 25 25.34 33.26 12.78
CA GLY A 25 24.40 33.89 11.85
C GLY A 25 22.98 34.02 12.42
N PRO A 26 21.99 34.46 11.62
CA PRO A 26 20.62 34.69 12.08
C PRO A 26 19.93 33.41 12.56
N ASP A 27 18.86 33.54 13.36
CA ASP A 27 18.05 32.35 13.72
C ASP A 27 17.53 31.68 12.45
N LEU A 28 17.44 30.33 12.49
CA LEU A 28 17.18 29.53 11.29
C LEU A 28 15.91 29.98 10.56
N PHE A 29 14.84 30.26 11.30
CA PHE A 29 13.54 30.67 10.74
C PHE A 29 13.28 32.19 10.76
N ALA A 30 14.29 33.00 11.08
CA ALA A 30 14.11 34.46 11.14
C ALA A 30 13.87 35.06 9.75
N ARG A 31 13.02 36.09 9.72
CA ARG A 31 12.67 36.85 8.51
C ARG A 31 13.05 38.31 8.67
N ASP A 32 13.38 38.97 7.57
CA ASP A 32 13.56 40.41 7.53
C ASP A 32 12.22 41.16 7.54
N SER A 33 12.27 42.50 7.54
CA SER A 33 11.09 43.37 7.51
C SER A 33 10.19 43.16 6.30
N ASP A 34 10.74 42.62 5.21
CA ASP A 34 10.00 42.33 3.97
C ASP A 34 9.43 40.90 3.96
N GLY A 35 9.54 40.18 5.08
CA GLY A 35 9.09 38.79 5.23
C GLY A 35 9.99 37.76 4.55
N LYS A 36 11.16 38.14 4.02
CA LYS A 36 12.09 37.20 3.38
C LYS A 36 12.95 36.49 4.41
N PRO A 37 13.28 35.20 4.22
CA PRO A 37 14.18 34.49 5.12
C PRO A 37 15.55 35.18 5.23
N LEU A 38 16.04 35.33 6.46
CA LEU A 38 17.41 35.75 6.74
C LEU A 38 18.41 34.61 6.48
N SER A 39 17.97 33.36 6.64
CA SER A 39 18.78 32.15 6.51
C SER A 39 18.09 31.10 5.63
N PRO A 40 18.08 31.26 4.29
CA PRO A 40 17.47 30.27 3.40
C PRO A 40 18.22 28.92 3.39
N ILE A 41 19.49 28.93 3.81
CA ILE A 41 20.35 27.76 3.93
C ILE A 41 21.18 27.82 5.23
N ALA A 42 21.64 26.66 5.68
CA ALA A 42 22.62 26.53 6.73
C ALA A 42 23.56 25.33 6.46
N SER A 43 24.65 25.22 7.20
CA SER A 43 25.50 24.04 7.23
C SER A 43 25.71 23.60 8.68
N ALA A 44 25.50 22.32 8.94
CA ALA A 44 25.85 21.68 10.21
C ALA A 44 27.23 21.04 10.12
N PHE A 45 27.99 21.15 11.20
CA PHE A 45 29.31 20.58 11.38
C PHE A 45 29.31 19.78 12.69
N PRO A 46 28.86 18.50 12.66
CA PRO A 46 28.65 17.69 13.86
C PRO A 46 29.87 17.53 14.75
N ARG A 47 31.07 17.30 14.20
CA ARG A 47 32.32 17.16 15.00
C ARG A 47 32.63 18.41 15.81
N TYR A 48 32.24 19.56 15.30
CA TYR A 48 32.49 20.85 15.92
C TYR A 48 31.30 21.37 16.74
N GLY A 49 30.20 20.61 16.80
CA GLY A 49 28.97 21.04 17.49
C GLY A 49 28.42 22.38 17.00
N THR A 50 28.60 22.69 15.71
CA THR A 50 28.37 24.03 15.15
C THR A 50 27.39 24.00 13.98
N VAL A 51 26.52 25.00 13.91
CA VAL A 51 25.63 25.28 12.78
C VAL A 51 25.91 26.72 12.31
N ILE A 52 26.08 26.89 11.00
CA ILE A 52 26.29 28.22 10.39
C ILE A 52 25.12 28.50 9.45
N SER A 53 24.40 29.59 9.70
CA SER A 53 23.20 29.99 8.96
C SER A 53 23.41 31.34 8.27
N GLY A 54 22.70 31.56 7.16
CA GLY A 54 22.68 32.86 6.50
C GLY A 54 22.44 32.77 4.99
N ARG A 55 22.61 33.91 4.31
CA ARG A 55 22.53 33.99 2.83
C ARG A 55 23.87 33.58 2.21
N GLY A 56 23.83 33.14 0.95
CA GLY A 56 25.01 32.75 0.19
C GLY A 56 24.95 31.29 -0.27
N ILE A 57 26.09 30.61 -0.23
CA ILE A 57 26.23 29.19 -0.60
C ILE A 57 26.95 28.43 0.52
N HIS A 58 26.73 27.11 0.61
CA HIS A 58 27.34 26.25 1.64
C HIS A 58 28.87 26.33 1.69
N ALA A 59 29.55 26.57 0.56
CA ALA A 59 31.01 26.72 0.53
C ALA A 59 31.50 27.94 1.32
N MET A 60 30.72 29.03 1.35
CA MET A 60 31.05 30.21 2.18
C MET A 60 30.88 29.91 3.66
N GLN A 61 29.85 29.13 4.02
CA GLN A 61 29.62 28.67 5.40
C GLN A 61 30.76 27.74 5.85
N ALA A 62 31.24 26.84 5.00
CA ALA A 62 32.41 26.01 5.29
C ALA A 62 33.68 26.84 5.50
N ALA A 63 33.92 27.89 4.70
CA ALA A 63 35.06 28.78 4.90
C ALA A 63 35.02 29.49 6.27
N LEU A 64 33.84 29.98 6.69
CA LEU A 64 33.64 30.55 8.02
C LEU A 64 33.89 29.51 9.14
N MET A 65 33.51 28.25 8.91
CA MET A 65 33.78 27.18 9.86
C MET A 65 35.28 26.89 9.98
N VAL A 66 36.06 26.95 8.90
CA VAL A 66 37.53 26.80 8.97
C VAL A 66 38.15 27.90 9.84
N GLU A 67 37.71 29.14 9.69
CA GLU A 67 38.18 30.24 10.55
C GLU A 67 37.81 30.02 12.02
N PHE A 68 36.61 29.52 12.29
CA PHE A 68 36.17 29.24 13.66
C PHE A 68 36.88 28.03 14.27
N ALA A 69 37.08 26.95 13.52
CA ALA A 69 37.82 25.77 13.94
C ALA A 69 39.28 26.11 14.26
N ARG A 70 39.89 27.04 13.53
CA ARG A 70 41.24 27.55 13.84
C ARG A 70 41.27 28.24 15.21
N LYS A 71 40.26 29.05 15.54
CA LYS A 71 40.14 29.69 16.85
C LYS A 71 39.97 28.66 17.97
N LEU A 72 39.07 27.69 17.79
CA LEU A 72 38.87 26.60 18.75
C LEU A 72 40.15 25.78 18.99
N SER A 73 40.89 25.44 17.92
CA SER A 73 42.13 24.67 18.04
C SER A 73 43.22 25.46 18.79
N ALA A 74 43.34 26.76 18.51
CA ALA A 74 44.27 27.64 19.19
C ALA A 74 43.97 27.74 20.70
N ASP A 75 42.69 27.79 21.07
CA ASP A 75 42.26 27.79 22.48
C ASP A 75 42.58 26.45 23.19
N GLU A 76 42.63 25.34 22.45
CA GLU A 76 43.02 24.00 22.93
C GLU A 76 44.54 23.71 22.83
N GLY A 77 45.34 24.70 22.41
CA GLY A 77 46.79 24.58 22.27
C GLY A 77 47.26 23.71 21.10
N HIS A 78 46.37 23.39 20.15
CA HIS A 78 46.69 22.67 18.91
C HIS A 78 46.75 23.65 17.72
N THR A 79 47.77 23.52 16.88
CA THR A 79 47.89 24.28 15.62
C THR A 79 47.92 23.33 14.43
N PRO A 80 46.75 22.79 14.02
CA PRO A 80 46.63 22.04 12.78
C PRO A 80 46.93 22.93 11.58
N SER A 81 47.41 22.33 10.49
CA SER A 81 47.63 23.05 9.23
C SER A 81 46.30 23.47 8.60
N ASP A 82 46.34 24.51 7.76
CA ASP A 82 45.14 24.98 7.05
C ASP A 82 44.51 23.90 6.14
N ALA A 83 45.32 23.00 5.60
CA ALA A 83 44.86 21.89 4.78
C ALA A 83 44.09 20.85 5.61
N GLU A 84 44.63 20.47 6.78
CA GLU A 84 43.98 19.53 7.70
C GLU A 84 42.65 20.09 8.24
N LEU A 85 42.61 21.38 8.60
CA LEU A 85 41.37 22.05 9.02
C LEU A 85 40.34 22.07 7.89
N ALA A 86 40.75 22.45 6.68
CA ALA A 86 39.85 22.49 5.54
C ALA A 86 39.28 21.10 5.25
N GLU A 87 40.12 20.08 5.11
CA GLU A 87 39.69 18.70 4.87
C GLU A 87 38.71 18.21 5.95
N GLY A 88 39.05 18.44 7.23
CA GLY A 88 38.19 18.08 8.35
C GLY A 88 36.82 18.78 8.33
N VAL A 89 36.80 20.08 8.03
CA VAL A 89 35.55 20.87 7.95
C VAL A 89 34.70 20.45 6.75
N TYR A 90 35.29 20.30 5.56
CA TYR A 90 34.55 19.89 4.36
C TYR A 90 34.01 18.46 4.48
N GLY A 91 34.77 17.54 5.09
CA GLY A 91 34.32 16.18 5.37
C GLY A 91 33.23 16.07 6.44
N ASP A 92 33.11 17.08 7.32
CA ASP A 92 32.10 17.14 8.38
C ASP A 92 30.83 17.90 7.97
N SER A 93 30.91 18.69 6.89
CA SER A 93 29.84 19.58 6.44
C SER A 93 28.60 18.83 5.96
N VAL A 94 27.45 19.12 6.57
CA VAL A 94 26.12 18.68 6.11
C VAL A 94 25.28 19.91 5.74
N ALA A 95 24.86 19.96 4.49
CA ALA A 95 24.03 21.04 3.97
C ALA A 95 22.59 20.96 4.51
N LEU A 96 22.06 22.09 4.93
CA LEU A 96 20.69 22.26 5.42
C LEU A 96 19.94 23.28 4.55
N LEU A 97 18.70 22.98 4.20
CA LEU A 97 17.80 23.92 3.52
C LEU A 97 16.69 24.33 4.48
N ILE A 98 16.42 25.63 4.56
CA ILE A 98 15.38 26.15 5.44
C ILE A 98 14.13 26.48 4.61
N ARG A 99 13.02 25.86 5.00
CA ARG A 99 11.68 25.97 4.41
C ARG A 99 10.67 26.17 5.53
N ASP A 100 10.74 27.34 6.18
CA ASP A 100 9.93 27.71 7.34
C ASP A 100 8.49 27.16 7.28
N PRO A 101 8.06 26.34 8.27
CA PRO A 101 8.74 26.01 9.54
C PRO A 101 9.63 24.75 9.50
N ILE A 102 9.92 24.19 8.33
CA ILE A 102 10.66 22.93 8.14
C ILE A 102 12.14 23.18 7.86
N LEU A 103 13.00 22.36 8.46
CA LEU A 103 14.41 22.23 8.15
C LEU A 103 14.65 20.92 7.38
N LEU A 104 15.26 21.01 6.22
CA LEU A 104 15.62 19.85 5.39
C LEU A 104 17.11 19.57 5.51
N ILE A 105 17.46 18.37 5.95
CA ILE A 105 18.84 17.87 5.95
C ILE A 105 19.12 17.25 4.59
N ARG A 106 20.17 17.71 3.92
CA ARG A 106 20.57 17.14 2.64
C ARG A 106 21.25 15.78 2.86
N SER A 107 20.54 14.71 2.56
CA SER A 107 21.08 13.35 2.65
C SER A 107 22.19 13.12 1.62
N ASN A 108 23.24 12.42 2.04
CA ASN A 108 24.29 11.89 1.18
C ASN A 108 24.36 10.37 1.41
N PRO A 109 24.01 9.54 0.41
CA PRO A 109 24.04 8.08 0.55
C PRO A 109 25.38 7.54 1.05
N GLY A 110 26.50 8.12 0.60
CA GLY A 110 27.85 7.70 1.00
C GLY A 110 28.30 8.20 2.38
N ALA A 111 27.49 9.03 3.06
CA ALA A 111 27.85 9.62 4.35
C ALA A 111 26.66 9.72 5.31
N MET A 112 25.76 8.72 5.30
CA MET A 112 24.53 8.76 6.11
C MET A 112 24.79 8.83 7.62
N ASP A 113 25.90 8.29 8.14
CA ASP A 113 26.27 8.45 9.55
C ASP A 113 26.47 9.93 9.91
N ARG A 114 27.16 10.70 9.05
CA ARG A 114 27.34 12.15 9.21
C ARG A 114 26.00 12.90 9.16
N VAL A 115 25.07 12.44 8.31
CA VAL A 115 23.71 12.99 8.21
C VAL A 115 22.95 12.77 9.53
N PHE A 116 23.06 11.59 10.16
CA PHE A 116 22.45 11.33 11.46
C PHE A 116 23.09 12.13 12.60
N GLU A 117 24.42 12.29 12.59
CA GLU A 117 25.08 13.15 13.57
C GLU A 117 24.63 14.62 13.42
N ALA A 118 24.43 15.10 12.18
CA ALA A 118 23.88 16.43 11.93
C ALA A 118 22.43 16.57 12.39
N ASP A 119 21.60 15.56 12.15
CA ASP A 119 20.23 15.47 12.67
C ASP A 119 20.21 15.61 14.20
N GLU A 120 21.05 14.87 14.91
CA GLU A 120 21.14 14.97 16.38
C GLU A 120 21.64 16.33 16.86
N LEU A 121 22.55 16.95 16.12
CA LEU A 121 23.01 18.31 16.41
C LEU A 121 21.86 19.31 16.27
N VAL A 122 21.13 19.28 15.14
CA VAL A 122 20.07 20.26 14.87
C VAL A 122 18.81 20.02 15.72
N GLN A 123 18.55 18.81 16.20
CA GLN A 123 17.47 18.53 17.15
C GLN A 123 17.58 19.31 18.47
N ARG A 124 18.79 19.79 18.82
CA ARG A 124 19.00 20.63 20.01
C ARG A 124 18.49 22.06 19.83
N ILE A 125 18.25 22.49 18.59
CA ILE A 125 17.81 23.85 18.24
C ILE A 125 16.46 23.89 17.51
N VAL A 126 16.07 22.80 16.83
CA VAL A 126 14.80 22.67 16.10
C VAL A 126 14.08 21.40 16.57
N PRO A 127 12.77 21.47 16.88
CA PRO A 127 11.97 20.29 17.18
C PRO A 127 12.06 19.20 16.09
N LYS A 128 12.12 17.93 16.49
CA LYS A 128 12.36 16.80 15.57
C LYS A 128 11.26 16.65 14.51
N ASP A 129 10.02 16.98 14.82
CA ASP A 129 8.86 16.97 13.91
C ASP A 129 8.96 18.03 12.80
N ARG A 130 9.87 19.01 12.93
CA ARG A 130 10.17 20.02 11.91
C ARG A 130 11.42 19.71 11.10
N ILE A 131 12.04 18.55 11.29
CA ILE A 131 13.24 18.13 10.58
C ILE A 131 12.90 17.01 9.61
N GLN A 132 13.24 17.20 8.35
CA GLN A 132 13.01 16.26 7.26
C GLN A 132 14.30 16.00 6.45
N PHE A 133 14.27 15.01 5.56
CA PHE A 133 15.42 14.60 4.76
C PHE A 133 15.16 14.77 3.27
N THR A 134 16.18 15.21 2.52
CA THR A 134 16.16 15.12 1.05
C THR A 134 16.65 13.75 0.59
N GLY A 135 16.60 13.50 -0.72
CA GLY A 135 17.19 12.29 -1.32
C GLY A 135 16.37 11.02 -1.09
N ILE A 136 15.12 11.15 -0.64
CA ILE A 136 14.18 10.04 -0.41
C ILE A 136 13.86 9.24 -1.67
N HIS A 137 14.15 9.77 -2.86
CA HIS A 137 14.07 9.03 -4.12
C HIS A 137 15.15 7.94 -4.24
N LEU A 138 16.25 8.06 -3.48
CA LEU A 138 17.34 7.07 -3.47
C LEU A 138 17.00 5.94 -2.48
N PRO A 139 16.94 4.67 -2.92
CA PRO A 139 16.63 3.54 -2.04
C PRO A 139 17.61 3.38 -0.87
N GLU A 140 18.89 3.70 -1.09
CA GLU A 140 19.92 3.66 -0.04
C GLU A 140 19.63 4.61 1.11
N VAL A 141 19.16 5.83 0.81
CA VAL A 141 18.80 6.83 1.83
C VAL A 141 17.57 6.35 2.61
N ARG A 142 16.52 5.86 1.93
CA ARG A 142 15.32 5.31 2.60
C ARG A 142 15.65 4.15 3.52
N ARG A 143 16.43 3.17 3.05
CA ARG A 143 16.87 2.02 3.88
C ARG A 143 17.61 2.46 5.13
N ARG A 144 18.52 3.44 5.01
CA ARG A 144 19.27 3.97 6.16
C ARG A 144 18.35 4.71 7.13
N LEU A 145 17.41 5.52 6.65
CA LEU A 145 16.42 6.22 7.49
C LEU A 145 15.47 5.24 8.20
N ARG A 146 14.94 4.25 7.48
CA ARG A 146 14.16 3.12 8.01
C ARG A 146 14.92 2.40 9.12
N GLY A 147 16.18 2.09 8.85
CA GLY A 147 17.10 1.45 9.80
C GLY A 147 17.37 2.26 11.06
N ASN A 148 17.09 3.56 11.06
CA ASN A 148 17.19 4.42 12.24
C ASN A 148 15.81 4.76 12.84
N GLY A 149 14.73 4.09 12.44
CA GLY A 149 13.37 4.32 12.98
C GLY A 149 12.69 5.60 12.47
N GLU A 150 13.08 6.09 11.29
CA GLU A 150 12.71 7.44 10.82
C GLU A 150 11.68 7.48 9.69
N ILE A 151 10.95 6.39 9.41
CA ILE A 151 9.95 6.37 8.32
C ILE A 151 8.94 7.52 8.46
N TRP A 152 8.49 7.79 9.70
CA TRP A 152 7.50 8.82 10.00
C TRP A 152 7.92 10.26 9.63
N ARG A 153 9.21 10.52 9.42
CA ARG A 153 9.72 11.86 9.06
C ARG A 153 9.81 12.12 7.56
N PHE A 154 9.66 11.10 6.72
CA PHE A 154 9.78 11.26 5.27
C PHE A 154 8.64 10.68 4.45
N SER A 155 7.85 9.77 5.02
CA SER A 155 6.67 9.25 4.33
C SER A 155 5.61 10.33 4.15
N PRO A 156 4.95 10.40 2.98
CA PRO A 156 3.84 11.31 2.79
C PRO A 156 2.68 10.97 3.72
N PRO A 157 1.88 11.96 4.16
CA PRO A 157 0.70 11.69 4.96
C PRO A 157 -0.33 10.89 4.15
N PRO A 158 -1.13 10.05 4.83
CA PRO A 158 -2.15 9.26 4.16
C PRO A 158 -3.25 10.14 3.56
N ARG A 159 -3.89 9.63 2.52
CA ARG A 159 -4.95 10.29 1.75
C ARG A 159 -6.11 9.34 1.52
N SER A 160 -7.32 9.86 1.64
CA SER A 160 -8.51 9.10 1.31
C SER A 160 -8.64 8.87 -0.20
N VAL A 161 -9.31 7.79 -0.58
CA VAL A 161 -9.66 7.49 -1.97
C VAL A 161 -10.45 8.65 -2.60
N ALA A 162 -11.34 9.27 -1.83
CA ALA A 162 -12.14 10.40 -2.28
C ALA A 162 -11.29 11.66 -2.55
N GLU A 163 -10.35 11.99 -1.64
CA GLU A 163 -9.41 13.11 -1.84
C GLU A 163 -8.51 12.88 -3.05
N ILE A 164 -8.00 11.66 -3.23
CA ILE A 164 -7.18 11.32 -4.39
C ILE A 164 -8.00 11.48 -5.68
N GLY A 165 -9.20 10.91 -5.74
CA GLY A 165 -10.07 11.01 -6.91
C GLY A 165 -10.47 12.46 -7.23
N GLU A 166 -10.80 13.26 -6.22
CA GLU A 166 -11.08 14.69 -6.40
C GLU A 166 -9.87 15.42 -6.98
N HIS A 167 -8.67 15.16 -6.45
CA HIS A 167 -7.44 15.75 -6.96
C HIS A 167 -7.21 15.39 -8.43
N VAL A 168 -7.28 14.09 -8.79
CA VAL A 168 -7.11 13.61 -10.17
C VAL A 168 -8.11 14.28 -11.11
N ARG A 169 -9.40 14.33 -10.74
CA ARG A 169 -10.45 14.97 -11.54
C ARG A 169 -10.20 16.47 -11.70
N SER A 170 -9.79 17.17 -10.64
CA SER A 170 -9.50 18.60 -10.67
C SER A 170 -8.27 18.96 -11.52
N SER A 171 -7.35 18.01 -11.70
CA SER A 171 -6.15 18.18 -12.53
C SER A 171 -6.41 17.94 -14.01
N ARG A 172 -7.61 17.49 -14.40
CA ARG A 172 -7.95 17.28 -15.82
C ARG A 172 -8.14 18.63 -16.52
N VAL A 173 -7.34 18.85 -17.56
CA VAL A 173 -7.36 20.08 -18.37
C VAL A 173 -7.48 19.72 -19.85
N ARG A 174 -7.88 20.71 -20.67
CA ARG A 174 -7.85 20.60 -22.13
C ARG A 174 -6.95 21.67 -22.70
N VAL A 175 -6.29 21.33 -23.79
CA VAL A 175 -5.52 22.26 -24.62
C VAL A 175 -6.14 22.24 -26.01
N GLY A 176 -6.15 23.40 -26.70
CA GLY A 176 -6.50 23.60 -28.11
C GLY A 176 -7.57 22.68 -28.73
N THR A 177 -7.18 21.43 -29.01
CA THR A 177 -7.92 20.38 -29.70
C THR A 177 -8.97 19.62 -28.89
N GLY A 178 -9.07 19.89 -27.58
CA GLY A 178 -10.07 19.26 -26.71
C GLY A 178 -9.65 17.91 -26.12
N LEU A 179 -8.44 17.43 -26.45
CA LEU A 179 -7.78 16.32 -25.75
C LEU A 179 -7.68 16.61 -24.26
N ASN A 180 -7.87 15.57 -23.46
CA ASN A 180 -7.75 15.64 -22.03
C ASN A 180 -6.31 15.32 -21.60
N TYR A 181 -5.77 16.21 -20.78
CA TYR A 181 -4.47 16.03 -20.16
C TYR A 181 -4.62 16.14 -18.64
N TYR A 182 -3.67 15.59 -17.90
CA TYR A 182 -3.60 15.73 -16.46
C TYR A 182 -2.48 16.70 -16.09
N TYR A 183 -2.84 17.86 -15.53
CA TYR A 183 -1.91 18.95 -15.21
C TYR A 183 -1.21 18.70 -13.88
N ASN A 184 0.12 18.56 -13.93
CA ASN A 184 0.98 18.50 -12.75
C ASN A 184 1.29 19.94 -12.32
N ALA A 185 0.57 20.40 -11.28
CA ALA A 185 0.74 21.74 -10.74
C ALA A 185 2.17 22.02 -10.20
N PRO A 186 2.84 21.10 -9.48
CA PRO A 186 4.22 21.29 -9.03
C PRO A 186 5.22 21.61 -10.15
N THR A 187 5.19 20.87 -11.27
CA THR A 187 6.18 21.02 -12.35
C THR A 187 5.72 21.96 -13.45
N GLY A 188 4.41 22.23 -13.53
CA GLY A 188 3.76 22.96 -14.61
C GLY A 188 3.58 22.14 -15.90
N GLY A 189 3.97 20.86 -15.91
CA GLY A 189 3.81 19.97 -17.07
C GLY A 189 2.44 19.29 -17.13
N ARG A 190 2.21 18.52 -18.18
CA ARG A 190 1.00 17.73 -18.39
C ARG A 190 1.31 16.27 -18.71
N PHE A 191 0.38 15.39 -18.40
CA PHE A 191 0.42 13.99 -18.80
C PHE A 191 -0.66 13.65 -19.81
N LEU A 192 -0.27 12.96 -20.89
CA LEU A 192 -1.19 12.30 -21.81
C LEU A 192 -1.29 10.81 -21.46
N THR A 193 -2.50 10.32 -21.24
CA THR A 193 -2.77 8.89 -20.98
C THR A 193 -2.85 8.10 -22.27
N TYR A 194 -2.60 6.78 -22.16
CA TYR A 194 -2.74 5.87 -23.30
C TYR A 194 -4.17 5.85 -23.83
N GLU A 195 -5.18 5.78 -22.94
CA GLU A 195 -6.58 5.75 -23.36
C GLU A 195 -6.95 7.01 -24.15
N GLU A 196 -6.62 8.20 -23.65
CA GLU A 196 -6.90 9.45 -24.36
C GLU A 196 -6.18 9.49 -25.72
N TYR A 197 -4.92 9.05 -25.80
CA TYR A 197 -4.21 8.93 -27.08
C TYR A 197 -4.97 8.04 -28.06
N THR A 198 -5.44 6.86 -27.63
CA THR A 198 -6.15 5.92 -28.53
C THR A 198 -7.48 6.46 -29.07
N ARG A 199 -8.08 7.48 -28.43
CA ARG A 199 -9.31 8.12 -28.93
C ARG A 199 -9.14 8.85 -30.26
N ILE A 200 -7.90 9.17 -30.63
CA ILE A 200 -7.57 9.78 -31.94
C ILE A 200 -7.70 8.76 -33.08
N ARG A 201 -7.54 7.46 -32.78
CA ARG A 201 -7.50 6.40 -33.79
C ARG A 201 -8.71 6.36 -34.76
N PRO A 202 -9.98 6.44 -34.32
CA PRO A 202 -11.13 6.47 -35.23
C PRO A 202 -11.17 7.76 -36.08
N LEU A 203 -10.75 8.89 -35.51
CA LEU A 203 -10.77 10.19 -36.18
C LEU A 203 -9.87 10.22 -37.42
N ILE A 204 -8.83 9.38 -37.49
CA ILE A 204 -7.97 9.29 -38.69
C ILE A 204 -8.80 9.03 -39.96
N ARG A 205 -9.90 8.28 -39.87
CA ARG A 205 -10.83 8.07 -41.00
C ARG A 205 -12.02 9.01 -40.98
N GLU A 206 -12.58 9.26 -39.79
CA GLU A 206 -13.86 9.97 -39.63
C GLU A 206 -13.71 11.49 -39.78
N ASP A 207 -12.66 12.06 -39.18
CA ASP A 207 -12.31 13.49 -39.25
C ASP A 207 -10.77 13.64 -39.22
N ARG A 208 -10.18 13.46 -40.41
CA ARG A 208 -8.73 13.50 -40.62
C ARG A 208 -8.10 14.83 -40.18
N ASP A 209 -8.80 15.94 -40.34
CA ASP A 209 -8.29 17.25 -39.96
C ASP A 209 -8.31 17.43 -38.43
N GLU A 210 -9.32 16.91 -37.73
CA GLU A 210 -9.32 16.86 -36.27
C GLU A 210 -8.20 15.96 -35.74
N ALA A 211 -8.04 14.76 -36.29
CA ALA A 211 -6.96 13.84 -35.92
C ALA A 211 -5.57 14.48 -36.12
N LEU A 212 -5.36 15.16 -37.25
CA LEU A 212 -4.11 15.86 -37.55
C LEU A 212 -3.86 17.01 -36.57
N ARG A 213 -4.88 17.81 -36.22
CA ARG A 213 -4.76 18.86 -35.20
C ARG A 213 -4.35 18.27 -33.85
N MET A 214 -5.01 17.21 -33.40
CA MET A 214 -4.71 16.52 -32.13
C MET A 214 -3.28 15.97 -32.10
N ILE A 215 -2.84 15.31 -33.17
CA ILE A 215 -1.47 14.76 -33.25
C ILE A 215 -0.43 15.88 -33.27
N ARG A 216 -0.67 16.97 -33.99
CA ARG A 216 0.21 18.15 -34.00
C ARG A 216 0.31 18.77 -32.60
N GLU A 217 -0.80 18.93 -31.88
CA GLU A 217 -0.78 19.44 -30.50
C GLU A 217 0.09 18.58 -29.58
N ILE A 218 -0.02 17.25 -29.66
CA ILE A 218 0.83 16.33 -28.87
C ILE A 218 2.31 16.54 -29.20
N ILE A 219 2.65 16.61 -30.49
CA ILE A 219 4.04 16.80 -30.94
C ILE A 219 4.60 18.13 -30.44
N ASP A 220 3.84 19.21 -30.63
CA ASP A 220 4.25 20.56 -30.27
C ASP A 220 4.47 20.67 -28.76
N LEU A 221 3.50 20.25 -27.94
CA LEU A 221 3.62 20.30 -26.49
C LEU A 221 4.77 19.43 -25.96
N ALA A 222 5.02 18.25 -26.55
CA ALA A 222 6.10 17.37 -26.08
C ALA A 222 7.51 17.88 -26.39
N GLN A 223 7.64 18.84 -27.32
CA GLN A 223 8.90 19.52 -27.64
C GLN A 223 9.14 20.76 -26.78
N LEU A 224 8.09 21.31 -26.18
CA LEU A 224 8.20 22.51 -25.35
C LEU A 224 8.71 22.19 -23.95
N VAL A 225 9.46 23.14 -23.41
CA VAL A 225 9.96 23.14 -22.04
C VAL A 225 9.51 24.44 -21.39
N ASN A 226 8.94 24.34 -20.21
CA ASN A 226 8.45 25.50 -19.48
C ASN A 226 9.59 26.30 -18.84
N ASN A 227 9.26 27.42 -18.21
CA ASN A 227 10.23 28.33 -17.58
C ASN A 227 10.99 27.70 -16.38
N GLN A 228 10.59 26.53 -15.90
CA GLN A 228 11.27 25.77 -14.86
C GLN A 228 12.19 24.67 -15.42
N GLY A 229 12.24 24.50 -16.74
CA GLY A 229 13.04 23.45 -17.38
C GLY A 229 12.34 22.10 -17.48
N ASN A 230 11.04 22.02 -17.13
CA ASN A 230 10.24 20.81 -17.24
C ASN A 230 9.53 20.73 -18.59
N ARG A 231 9.33 19.52 -19.13
CA ARG A 231 8.57 19.34 -20.38
C ARG A 231 7.11 19.76 -20.20
N GLU A 232 6.54 20.45 -21.20
CA GLU A 232 5.12 20.83 -21.19
C GLU A 232 4.18 19.63 -21.33
N LEU A 233 4.63 18.57 -22.00
CA LEU A 233 3.92 17.30 -22.09
C LEU A 233 4.87 16.11 -21.91
N SER A 234 4.42 15.17 -21.08
CA SER A 234 4.98 13.83 -20.92
C SER A 234 3.89 12.78 -21.12
N LEU A 235 4.29 11.56 -21.49
CA LEU A 235 3.36 10.44 -21.54
C LEU A 235 3.19 9.89 -20.11
N PHE A 236 1.96 9.49 -19.76
CA PHE A 236 1.68 8.86 -18.48
C PHE A 236 2.22 7.42 -18.50
N LEU A 237 3.33 7.21 -17.81
CA LEU A 237 4.09 5.96 -17.77
C LEU A 237 4.54 5.64 -16.33
N PRO A 238 4.88 4.37 -16.02
CA PRO A 238 5.53 4.00 -14.77
C PRO A 238 6.84 4.75 -14.57
N ALA A 239 7.31 4.84 -13.34
CA ALA A 239 8.48 5.65 -13.02
C ALA A 239 9.72 5.12 -13.74
N GLY A 240 10.53 6.04 -14.28
CA GLY A 240 11.72 5.72 -15.08
C GLY A 240 11.45 5.23 -16.51
N ALA A 241 10.20 4.89 -16.86
CA ALA A 241 9.86 4.56 -18.24
C ALA A 241 9.79 5.81 -19.12
N THR A 242 10.28 5.70 -20.35
CA THR A 242 10.25 6.80 -21.32
C THR A 242 9.86 6.29 -22.69
N LEU A 243 9.15 7.14 -23.45
CA LEU A 243 8.81 6.87 -24.83
C LEU A 243 8.80 8.19 -25.61
N SER A 244 9.49 8.22 -26.74
CA SER A 244 9.58 9.42 -27.58
C SER A 244 8.39 9.53 -28.51
N VAL A 245 7.72 10.68 -28.49
CA VAL A 245 6.63 10.99 -29.44
C VAL A 245 7.13 11.36 -30.84
N ALA A 246 8.44 11.38 -31.10
CA ALA A 246 8.99 11.74 -32.41
C ALA A 246 8.46 10.86 -33.56
N TYR A 247 8.02 9.64 -33.27
CA TYR A 247 7.35 8.77 -34.23
C TYR A 247 6.04 9.35 -34.77
N LEU A 248 5.33 10.17 -33.98
CA LEU A 248 4.07 10.79 -34.38
C LEU A 248 4.27 11.86 -35.46
N THR A 249 5.46 12.45 -35.58
CA THR A 249 5.78 13.41 -36.65
C THR A 249 5.56 12.79 -38.03
N ARG A 250 5.92 11.51 -38.22
CA ARG A 250 5.69 10.83 -39.49
C ARG A 250 4.19 10.59 -39.76
N VAL A 251 3.42 10.29 -38.71
CA VAL A 251 1.96 10.15 -38.81
C VAL A 251 1.35 11.47 -39.26
N ALA A 252 1.73 12.59 -38.62
CA ALA A 252 1.25 13.92 -38.99
C ALA A 252 1.59 14.30 -40.45
N MET A 253 2.80 14.00 -40.92
CA MET A 253 3.21 14.25 -42.32
C MET A 253 2.34 13.49 -43.31
N ILE A 254 2.12 12.18 -43.10
CA ILE A 254 1.31 11.36 -44.01
C ILE A 254 -0.13 11.83 -44.00
N LEU A 255 -0.68 12.14 -42.82
CA LEU A 255 -2.02 12.70 -42.72
C LEU A 255 -2.12 13.99 -43.50
N ASP A 256 -1.18 14.93 -43.36
CA ASP A 256 -1.18 16.21 -44.09
C ASP A 256 -1.17 16.04 -45.63
N GLU A 257 -0.41 15.05 -46.12
CA GLU A 257 -0.26 14.71 -47.55
C GLU A 257 -1.41 13.86 -48.13
N ALA A 258 -2.28 13.29 -47.30
CA ALA A 258 -3.36 12.39 -47.70
C ALA A 258 -4.73 13.10 -47.72
N PRO A 259 -5.17 13.72 -48.84
CA PRO A 259 -6.42 14.49 -48.90
C PRO A 259 -7.70 13.63 -48.75
N TYR A 260 -7.62 12.31 -48.90
CA TYR A 260 -8.76 11.40 -48.77
C TYR A 260 -8.52 10.32 -47.69
N PRO A 261 -9.54 9.90 -46.91
CA PRO A 261 -9.40 8.90 -45.84
C PRO A 261 -8.80 7.56 -46.30
N GLU A 262 -9.09 7.14 -47.53
CA GLU A 262 -8.53 5.91 -48.15
C GLU A 262 -6.99 5.90 -48.16
N GLN A 263 -6.38 7.08 -48.20
CA GLN A 263 -4.93 7.28 -48.32
C GLN A 263 -4.25 7.39 -46.94
N ALA A 264 -5.03 7.40 -45.84
CA ALA A 264 -4.50 7.49 -44.48
C ALA A 264 -4.05 6.13 -43.91
N LYS A 265 -4.14 5.04 -44.67
CA LYS A 265 -3.81 3.68 -44.20
C LYS A 265 -2.40 3.58 -43.61
N ASP A 266 -1.40 4.19 -44.25
CA ASP A 266 -0.02 4.16 -43.75
C ASP A 266 0.12 4.96 -42.44
N ALA A 267 -0.67 6.04 -42.27
CA ALA A 267 -0.72 6.80 -41.03
C ALA A 267 -1.37 5.98 -39.90
N GLU A 268 -2.41 5.20 -40.20
CA GLU A 268 -3.04 4.28 -39.25
C GLU A 268 -2.06 3.22 -38.77
N GLU A 269 -1.36 2.54 -39.68
CA GLU A 269 -0.40 1.50 -39.31
C GLU A 269 0.73 2.04 -38.42
N LEU A 270 1.20 3.26 -38.69
CA LEU A 270 2.19 3.93 -37.85
C LEU A 270 1.63 4.39 -36.51
N PHE A 271 0.39 4.89 -36.49
CA PHE A 271 -0.31 5.26 -35.26
C PHE A 271 -0.51 4.02 -34.37
N ASP A 272 -1.00 2.92 -34.94
CA ASP A 272 -1.21 1.65 -34.24
C ASP A 272 0.11 1.07 -33.73
N ARG A 273 1.20 1.24 -34.49
CA ARG A 273 2.55 0.86 -34.05
C ARG A 273 3.02 1.68 -32.85
N PHE A 274 2.79 2.99 -32.84
CA PHE A 274 3.10 3.81 -31.66
C PHE A 274 2.20 3.44 -30.48
N ALA A 275 0.90 3.21 -30.71
CA ALA A 275 -0.02 2.73 -29.70
C ALA A 275 0.48 1.43 -29.05
N PHE A 276 1.00 0.48 -29.84
CA PHE A 276 1.63 -0.73 -29.32
C PHE A 276 2.83 -0.44 -28.41
N PHE A 277 3.73 0.47 -28.80
CA PHE A 277 4.86 0.84 -27.95
C PHE A 277 4.43 1.58 -26.68
N PHE A 278 3.42 2.44 -26.78
CA PHE A 278 2.89 3.16 -25.64
C PHE A 278 2.21 2.21 -24.66
N SER A 279 1.35 1.29 -25.11
CA SER A 279 0.74 0.30 -24.20
C SER A 279 1.78 -0.58 -23.51
N ARG A 280 2.83 -0.98 -24.24
CA ARG A 280 3.95 -1.74 -23.66
C ARG A 280 4.75 -0.96 -22.63
N ALA A 281 5.00 0.32 -22.86
CA ALA A 281 5.73 1.18 -21.93
C ALA A 281 4.88 1.57 -20.71
N ALA A 282 3.59 1.84 -20.91
CA ALA A 282 2.64 2.18 -19.86
C ALA A 282 2.39 0.98 -18.92
N GLY A 283 2.50 -0.23 -19.47
CA GLY A 283 2.13 -1.43 -18.76
C GLY A 283 0.62 -1.56 -18.62
N PRO A 284 0.16 -2.73 -18.20
CA PRO A 284 -1.26 -3.08 -18.31
C PRO A 284 -2.18 -2.30 -17.35
N GLU A 285 -1.66 -1.76 -16.25
CA GLU A 285 -2.47 -0.98 -15.28
C GLU A 285 -2.72 0.46 -15.74
N LEU A 286 -1.89 1.02 -16.62
CA LEU A 286 -1.97 2.42 -17.05
C LEU A 286 -2.57 2.61 -18.45
N THR A 287 -3.10 1.54 -19.04
CA THR A 287 -3.72 1.56 -20.37
C THR A 287 -5.21 1.92 -20.36
N ARG A 288 -5.84 2.03 -19.19
CA ARG A 288 -7.20 2.53 -19.04
C ARG A 288 -7.25 3.52 -17.89
N ASP A 289 -7.93 4.64 -18.10
CA ASP A 289 -8.13 5.66 -17.09
C ASP A 289 -9.24 5.20 -16.14
N ASP A 290 -8.84 4.54 -15.04
CA ASP A 290 -9.76 3.96 -14.07
C ASP A 290 -9.42 4.41 -12.64
N GLU A 291 -10.15 5.41 -12.13
CA GLU A 291 -10.04 5.91 -10.75
C GLU A 291 -10.37 4.84 -9.69
N HIS A 292 -11.05 3.76 -10.07
CA HIS A 292 -11.37 2.65 -9.18
C HIS A 292 -10.27 1.57 -9.15
N CYS A 293 -9.32 1.61 -10.08
CA CYS A 293 -8.13 0.75 -10.05
C CYS A 293 -7.09 1.33 -9.08
N ASP A 294 -6.76 0.59 -8.02
CA ASP A 294 -5.84 1.04 -6.97
C ASP A 294 -4.45 1.43 -7.52
N GLY A 295 -3.90 0.63 -8.44
CA GLY A 295 -2.60 0.89 -9.07
C GLY A 295 -2.61 2.13 -9.96
N TRP A 296 -3.63 2.28 -10.82
CA TRP A 296 -3.78 3.47 -11.67
C TRP A 296 -3.96 4.74 -10.85
N ARG A 297 -4.90 4.72 -9.89
CA ARG A 297 -5.24 5.86 -9.04
C ARG A 297 -4.02 6.36 -8.26
N THR A 298 -3.27 5.43 -7.65
CA THR A 298 -2.07 5.76 -6.86
C THR A 298 -0.97 6.33 -7.75
N THR A 299 -0.72 5.71 -8.91
CA THR A 299 0.32 6.17 -9.85
C THR A 299 0.01 7.55 -10.41
N MET A 300 -1.24 7.79 -10.83
CA MET A 300 -1.67 9.09 -11.34
C MET A 300 -1.55 10.17 -10.27
N PHE A 301 -2.00 9.89 -9.05
CA PHE A 301 -1.86 10.83 -7.94
C PHE A 301 -0.41 11.16 -7.63
N CYS A 302 0.47 10.15 -7.55
CA CYS A 302 1.89 10.37 -7.30
C CYS A 302 2.50 11.28 -8.37
N ARG A 303 2.23 11.02 -9.66
CA ARG A 303 2.70 11.84 -10.77
C ARG A 303 2.21 13.28 -10.71
N LEU A 304 0.95 13.49 -10.38
CA LEU A 304 0.36 14.83 -10.24
C LEU A 304 0.94 15.62 -9.06
N TYR A 305 1.47 14.92 -8.07
CA TYR A 305 2.12 15.50 -6.89
C TYR A 305 3.66 15.57 -7.01
N ASP A 306 4.21 15.28 -8.20
CA ASP A 306 5.65 15.16 -8.45
C ASP A 306 6.36 14.15 -7.52
N LEU A 307 5.65 13.08 -7.22
CA LEU A 307 6.14 11.91 -6.50
C LEU A 307 6.35 10.75 -7.48
N ASP A 308 7.37 9.96 -7.19
CA ASP A 308 7.56 8.63 -7.76
C ASP A 308 6.94 7.61 -6.80
N GLU A 309 6.02 6.78 -7.29
CA GLU A 309 5.36 5.72 -6.53
C GLU A 309 6.36 4.75 -5.87
N HIS A 310 7.54 4.55 -6.45
CA HIS A 310 8.62 3.76 -5.85
C HIS A 310 9.29 4.45 -4.64
N CYS A 311 9.01 5.74 -4.42
CA CYS A 311 9.44 6.48 -3.24
C CYS A 311 8.49 6.31 -2.06
N LEU A 312 7.30 5.75 -2.28
CA LEU A 312 6.40 5.40 -1.19
C LEU A 312 7.02 4.27 -0.38
N GLU A 313 7.03 4.42 0.93
CA GLU A 313 7.67 3.43 1.79
C GLU A 313 6.90 2.12 1.79
N GLU A 314 5.57 2.17 1.67
CA GLU A 314 4.71 1.00 1.56
C GLU A 314 5.05 0.19 0.31
N PHE A 315 5.31 0.86 -0.81
CA PHE A 315 5.79 0.21 -2.03
C PHE A 315 7.18 -0.42 -1.81
N ALA A 316 8.11 0.33 -1.21
CA ALA A 316 9.47 -0.14 -0.94
C ALA A 316 9.52 -1.32 0.06
N LEU A 317 8.48 -1.50 0.87
CA LEU A 317 8.29 -2.62 1.79
C LEU A 317 7.57 -3.83 1.14
N GLY A 318 7.16 -3.72 -0.13
CA GLY A 318 6.41 -4.78 -0.81
C GLY A 318 4.97 -4.92 -0.31
N LEU A 319 4.40 -3.87 0.28
CA LEU A 319 2.99 -3.84 0.63
C LEU A 319 2.13 -3.72 -0.63
N SER A 320 0.99 -4.38 -0.60
CA SER A 320 0.00 -4.35 -1.66
C SER A 320 -0.62 -2.95 -1.81
N PRO A 321 -1.15 -2.60 -3.00
CA PRO A 321 -1.60 -1.24 -3.32
C PRO A 321 -2.62 -0.63 -2.34
N GLU A 322 -3.43 -1.43 -1.64
CA GLU A 322 -4.39 -0.96 -0.64
C GLU A 322 -3.75 -0.30 0.59
N PHE A 323 -2.43 -0.47 0.81
CA PHE A 323 -1.67 0.22 1.85
C PHE A 323 -1.05 1.53 1.37
N HIS A 324 -0.84 1.72 0.06
CA HIS A 324 -0.14 2.88 -0.47
C HIS A 324 -0.91 4.16 -0.15
N LEU A 325 -0.24 5.15 0.44
CA LEU A 325 -0.86 6.39 0.93
C LEU A 325 -1.99 6.16 1.94
N ASN A 326 -2.02 5.01 2.62
CA ASN A 326 -3.02 4.68 3.64
C ASN A 326 -2.38 4.40 5.02
N VAL A 327 -1.05 4.40 5.11
CA VAL A 327 -0.32 4.19 6.37
C VAL A 327 0.16 5.54 6.90
N ARG A 328 -0.32 5.93 8.08
CA ARG A 328 0.30 6.99 8.88
C ARG A 328 1.45 6.40 9.67
N TRP A 329 2.68 6.66 9.24
CA TRP A 329 3.87 6.30 10.02
C TRP A 329 3.97 7.18 11.27
N LEU A 330 4.16 6.56 12.44
CA LEU A 330 4.07 7.22 13.74
C LEU A 330 5.46 7.42 14.36
N PRO A 331 5.67 8.48 15.16
CA PRO A 331 6.88 8.64 15.95
C PRO A 331 7.11 7.42 16.85
N GLY A 332 8.16 6.66 16.55
CA GLY A 332 8.44 5.38 17.19
C GLY A 332 9.56 5.45 18.20
N ALA A 333 10.59 4.61 17.99
CA ALA A 333 11.76 4.55 18.84
C ALA A 333 13.02 4.32 18.02
N ARG A 334 14.16 4.69 18.60
CA ARG A 334 15.49 4.39 18.10
C ARG A 334 16.14 3.32 18.96
N ILE A 335 16.82 2.37 18.32
CA ILE A 335 17.61 1.36 19.00
C ILE A 335 19.08 1.66 18.70
N ARG A 336 19.86 1.98 19.73
CA ARG A 336 21.29 2.26 19.61
C ARG A 336 22.05 1.57 20.72
N GLU A 337 23.10 0.85 20.34
CA GLU A 337 23.97 0.12 21.29
C GLU A 337 23.16 -0.80 22.23
N GLY A 338 22.07 -1.39 21.73
CA GLY A 338 21.17 -2.24 22.51
C GLY A 338 20.19 -1.49 23.43
N ASN A 339 20.11 -0.17 23.36
CA ASN A 339 19.18 0.65 24.14
C ASN A 339 18.04 1.17 23.29
N LEU A 340 16.81 0.93 23.74
CA LEU A 340 15.58 1.45 23.14
C LEU A 340 15.26 2.84 23.70
N THR A 341 15.18 3.85 22.83
CA THR A 341 14.82 5.23 23.20
C THR A 341 13.61 5.70 22.39
N PHE A 342 12.53 6.01 23.08
CA PHE A 342 11.29 6.50 22.46
C PHE A 342 11.37 7.97 22.07
N GLU A 343 10.66 8.33 21.00
CA GLU A 343 10.43 9.72 20.67
C GLU A 343 9.47 10.38 21.69
N VAL A 344 9.60 11.70 21.87
CA VAL A 344 8.84 12.45 22.88
C VAL A 344 7.33 12.41 22.61
N ASN A 345 6.95 12.39 21.34
CA ASN A 345 5.58 12.39 20.86
C ASN A 345 5.05 11.00 20.46
N THR A 346 5.74 9.93 20.84
CA THR A 346 5.23 8.56 20.66
C THR A 346 3.96 8.36 21.48
N ASP A 347 2.87 7.99 20.81
CA ASP A 347 1.60 7.68 21.45
C ASP A 347 1.65 6.37 22.26
N HIS A 348 0.65 6.16 23.10
CA HIS A 348 0.63 5.05 24.05
C HIS A 348 0.61 3.67 23.37
N HIS A 349 -0.20 3.50 22.32
CA HIS A 349 -0.31 2.22 21.60
C HIS A 349 0.98 1.90 20.85
N THR A 350 1.55 2.86 20.12
CA THR A 350 2.83 2.70 19.43
C THR A 350 3.94 2.32 20.40
N ARG A 351 4.02 3.02 21.54
CA ARG A 351 5.01 2.72 22.59
C ARG A 351 4.91 1.28 23.05
N ASN A 352 3.72 0.83 23.44
CA ASN A 352 3.52 -0.51 23.97
C ASN A 352 3.70 -1.62 22.94
N ILE A 353 3.35 -1.38 21.67
CA ILE A 353 3.61 -2.32 20.58
C ILE A 353 5.12 -2.49 20.37
N ILE A 354 5.87 -1.39 20.32
CA ILE A 354 7.34 -1.43 20.20
C ILE A 354 7.95 -2.16 21.40
N ASP A 355 7.53 -1.81 22.62
CA ASP A 355 7.99 -2.44 23.86
C ASP A 355 7.73 -3.95 23.88
N TYR A 356 6.56 -4.38 23.39
CA TYR A 356 6.21 -5.79 23.26
C TYR A 356 7.20 -6.51 22.34
N TYR A 357 7.46 -5.98 21.14
CA TYR A 357 8.39 -6.62 20.22
C TYR A 357 9.81 -6.63 20.78
N TRP A 358 10.27 -5.52 21.36
CA TRP A 358 11.58 -5.43 21.98
C TRP A 358 11.80 -6.47 23.09
N LYS A 359 10.79 -6.72 23.94
CA LYS A 359 10.89 -7.70 25.03
C LYS A 359 10.84 -9.15 24.55
N ASN A 360 10.15 -9.41 23.44
CA ASN A 360 9.92 -10.77 22.95
C ASN A 360 10.89 -11.20 21.83
N HIS A 361 11.69 -10.27 21.30
CA HIS A 361 12.64 -10.52 20.22
C HIS A 361 14.00 -9.90 20.56
N GLY A 362 15.02 -10.74 20.73
CA GLY A 362 16.36 -10.29 21.18
C GLY A 362 17.28 -9.76 20.06
N ASP A 363 16.86 -9.83 18.80
CA ASP A 363 17.65 -9.57 17.60
C ASP A 363 17.19 -8.35 16.80
N ILE A 364 16.27 -7.54 17.35
CA ILE A 364 15.74 -6.34 16.68
C ILE A 364 16.85 -5.28 16.57
N GLN A 365 17.14 -4.84 15.34
CA GLN A 365 18.01 -3.71 15.04
C GLN A 365 17.25 -2.41 14.93
N TYR A 366 16.03 -2.46 14.37
CA TYR A 366 15.18 -1.29 14.26
C TYR A 366 13.71 -1.71 14.18
N ILE A 367 12.83 -0.78 14.53
CA ILE A 367 11.38 -0.97 14.42
C ILE A 367 10.71 0.34 14.02
N ASN A 368 9.82 0.26 13.04
CA ASN A 368 8.95 1.36 12.63
C ASN A 368 7.51 0.90 12.77
N VAL A 369 6.64 1.77 13.30
CA VAL A 369 5.21 1.48 13.43
C VAL A 369 4.43 2.52 12.66
N GLY A 370 3.49 2.06 11.85
CA GLY A 370 2.48 2.88 11.20
C GLY A 370 1.08 2.43 11.58
N ARG A 371 0.11 3.29 11.35
CA ARG A 371 -1.31 3.00 11.53
C ARG A 371 -2.03 3.08 10.20
N VAL A 372 -2.84 2.07 9.89
CA VAL A 372 -3.69 2.05 8.71
C VAL A 372 -4.90 2.95 8.98
N GLU A 373 -5.07 4.02 8.21
CA GLU A 373 -6.09 5.04 8.48
C GLU A 373 -7.46 4.71 7.87
N LEU A 374 -7.49 4.03 6.72
CA LEU A 374 -8.72 3.62 6.04
C LEU A 374 -8.92 2.11 6.10
N PRO A 375 -10.17 1.63 6.22
CA PRO A 375 -10.48 0.21 6.16
C PRO A 375 -9.96 -0.45 4.87
N LEU A 376 -9.40 -1.66 5.02
CA LEU A 376 -8.94 -2.49 3.89
C LEU A 376 -10.04 -3.40 3.32
N THR A 377 -11.23 -3.39 3.93
CA THR A 377 -12.38 -4.25 3.57
C THR A 377 -13.63 -3.40 3.35
N ASP A 378 -14.54 -3.85 2.48
CA ASP A 378 -15.79 -3.14 2.13
C ASP A 378 -16.91 -3.26 3.20
N ARG A 379 -16.56 -3.61 4.43
CA ARG A 379 -17.51 -3.91 5.51
C ARG A 379 -17.96 -2.64 6.23
N ASP A 380 -19.24 -2.59 6.60
CA ASP A 380 -19.72 -1.60 7.56
C ASP A 380 -19.18 -1.91 8.97
N THR A 381 -18.24 -1.09 9.41
CA THR A 381 -17.52 -1.22 10.68
C THR A 381 -17.81 -0.06 11.64
N SER A 382 -18.89 0.69 11.41
CA SER A 382 -19.25 1.90 12.16
C SER A 382 -19.44 1.73 13.67
N ASP A 383 -19.69 0.49 14.15
CA ASP A 383 -19.91 0.13 15.55
C ASP A 383 -18.71 -0.58 16.17
N GLU A 384 -17.54 -0.56 15.52
CA GLU A 384 -16.39 -1.40 15.87
C GLU A 384 -15.14 -0.57 16.20
N ASP A 385 -14.44 -0.89 17.29
CA ASP A 385 -13.10 -0.36 17.51
C ASP A 385 -12.14 -1.04 16.53
N ARG A 386 -11.71 -0.32 15.48
CA ARG A 386 -10.79 -0.85 14.46
C ARG A 386 -9.58 0.03 14.29
N GLU A 387 -8.60 -0.20 15.15
CA GLU A 387 -7.25 0.29 14.93
C GLU A 387 -6.36 -0.84 14.42
N VAL A 388 -5.62 -0.59 13.34
CA VAL A 388 -4.66 -1.55 12.77
C VAL A 388 -3.31 -0.88 12.69
N HIS A 389 -2.35 -1.44 13.41
CA HIS A 389 -0.95 -1.04 13.34
C HIS A 389 -0.18 -1.99 12.43
N LEU A 390 0.76 -1.44 11.69
CA LEU A 390 1.74 -2.14 10.88
C LEU A 390 3.12 -1.90 11.50
N ALA A 391 3.80 -2.96 11.92
CA ALA A 391 5.15 -2.90 12.46
C ALA A 391 6.14 -3.49 11.46
N VAL A 392 7.15 -2.72 11.08
CA VAL A 392 8.30 -3.17 10.27
C VAL A 392 9.47 -3.36 11.22
N ILE A 393 9.96 -4.59 11.30
CA ILE A 393 11.00 -5.02 12.23
C ILE A 393 12.19 -5.48 11.42
N GLY A 394 13.31 -4.77 11.53
CA GLY A 394 14.57 -5.19 10.96
C GLY A 394 15.40 -5.96 11.97
N ARG A 395 15.99 -7.08 11.53
CA ARG A 395 16.78 -7.98 12.36
C ARG A 395 18.27 -7.91 12.03
N ALA A 396 19.09 -8.46 12.92
CA ALA A 396 20.56 -8.43 12.80
C ALA A 396 21.11 -9.20 11.59
N ASP A 397 20.37 -10.17 11.07
CA ASP A 397 20.69 -10.93 9.85
C ASP A 397 20.35 -10.17 8.55
N GLY A 398 19.72 -9.00 8.66
CA GLY A 398 19.26 -8.19 7.53
C GLY A 398 17.87 -8.57 7.04
N GLU A 399 17.19 -9.54 7.65
CA GLU A 399 15.79 -9.82 7.34
C GLU A 399 14.89 -8.70 7.87
N GLU A 400 13.88 -8.35 7.06
CA GLU A 400 12.82 -7.41 7.43
C GLU A 400 11.51 -8.19 7.54
N GLU A 401 10.87 -8.07 8.70
CA GLU A 401 9.58 -8.69 8.97
C GLU A 401 8.50 -7.64 9.13
N ILE A 402 7.34 -7.88 8.52
CA ILE A 402 6.18 -7.00 8.62
C ILE A 402 5.07 -7.72 9.40
N ARG A 403 4.61 -7.09 10.48
CA ARG A 403 3.53 -7.58 11.34
C ARG A 403 2.36 -6.62 11.31
N LEU A 404 1.14 -7.15 11.34
CA LEU A 404 -0.08 -6.39 11.56
C LEU A 404 -0.61 -6.70 12.95
N ALA A 405 -0.83 -5.66 13.76
CA ALA A 405 -1.47 -5.74 15.07
C ALA A 405 -2.81 -5.01 15.01
N ARG A 406 -3.91 -5.77 15.12
CA ARG A 406 -5.27 -5.22 15.12
C ARG A 406 -5.82 -5.15 16.54
N LEU A 407 -6.27 -3.96 16.95
CA LEU A 407 -6.95 -3.75 18.23
C LEU A 407 -8.19 -4.63 18.29
N MET A 408 -8.43 -5.23 19.45
CA MET A 408 -9.59 -6.07 19.65
C MET A 408 -10.88 -5.26 19.57
N LYS A 409 -11.74 -5.66 18.62
CA LYS A 409 -13.04 -5.03 18.31
C LYS A 409 -13.89 -4.60 19.51
N TRP A 410 -14.02 -5.47 20.51
CA TRP A 410 -14.85 -5.24 21.69
C TRP A 410 -13.95 -4.99 22.91
N SER A 411 -13.30 -3.82 22.90
CA SER A 411 -12.39 -3.37 23.96
C SER A 411 -13.14 -3.10 25.28
N VAL A 412 -12.39 -2.92 26.37
CA VAL A 412 -12.99 -2.50 27.65
C VAL A 412 -13.70 -1.15 27.50
N MET A 413 -13.07 -0.20 26.79
CA MET A 413 -13.63 1.13 26.55
C MET A 413 -14.93 1.07 25.73
N HIS A 414 -14.95 0.25 24.68
CA HIS A 414 -16.16 0.02 23.89
C HIS A 414 -17.32 -0.46 24.76
N ARG A 415 -17.07 -1.45 25.62
CA ARG A 415 -18.09 -2.04 26.50
C ARG A 415 -18.54 -1.09 27.60
N MET A 416 -17.64 -0.28 28.15
CA MET A 416 -18.00 0.77 29.10
C MET A 416 -18.90 1.84 28.47
N GLY A 417 -18.74 2.13 27.17
CA GLY A 417 -19.64 2.98 26.41
C GLY A 417 -21.08 2.45 26.30
N GLN A 418 -21.33 1.20 26.70
CA GLN A 418 -22.65 0.55 26.73
C GLN A 418 -23.26 0.49 28.15
N ASP A 419 -22.85 1.39 29.05
CA ASP A 419 -23.31 1.50 30.44
C ASP A 419 -23.04 0.24 31.31
N VAL A 420 -21.97 -0.48 31.00
CA VAL A 420 -21.53 -1.67 31.74
C VAL A 420 -20.45 -1.30 32.75
N SER A 421 -20.47 -1.90 33.95
CA SER A 421 -19.44 -1.64 34.98
C SER A 421 -18.04 -2.08 34.52
N LEU A 422 -17.00 -1.39 34.99
CA LEU A 422 -15.60 -1.67 34.62
C LEU A 422 -15.23 -3.15 34.81
N ASP A 423 -15.53 -3.72 35.98
CA ASP A 423 -15.23 -5.13 36.26
C ASP A 423 -15.92 -6.10 35.30
N HIS A 424 -17.16 -5.77 34.90
CA HIS A 424 -17.89 -6.60 33.93
C HIS A 424 -17.33 -6.41 32.52
N ALA A 425 -17.01 -5.18 32.12
CA ALA A 425 -16.38 -4.88 30.84
C ALA A 425 -15.04 -5.63 30.68
N ILE A 426 -14.18 -5.63 31.71
CA ILE A 426 -12.92 -6.37 31.72
C ILE A 426 -13.15 -7.88 31.55
N ARG A 427 -14.06 -8.47 32.35
CA ARG A 427 -14.37 -9.91 32.25
C ARG A 427 -14.84 -10.29 30.85
N GLU A 428 -15.79 -9.55 30.29
CA GLU A 428 -16.35 -9.81 28.96
C GLU A 428 -15.32 -9.61 27.83
N THR A 429 -14.38 -8.68 27.99
CA THR A 429 -13.25 -8.48 27.06
C THR A 429 -12.31 -9.69 27.10
N VAL A 430 -11.96 -10.21 28.27
CA VAL A 430 -11.12 -11.42 28.40
C VAL A 430 -11.82 -12.66 27.85
N LEU A 431 -13.12 -12.84 28.16
CA LEU A 431 -13.91 -13.95 27.62
C LEU A 431 -14.00 -13.89 26.08
N TYR A 432 -14.16 -12.68 25.52
CA TYR A 432 -14.12 -12.50 24.08
C TYR A 432 -12.76 -12.87 23.50
N ARG A 433 -11.65 -12.44 24.12
CA ARG A 433 -10.28 -12.84 23.72
C ARG A 433 -10.14 -14.37 23.68
N ASP A 434 -10.52 -15.05 24.75
CA ASP A 434 -10.42 -16.51 24.85
C ASP A 434 -11.27 -17.20 23.76
N TYR A 435 -12.48 -16.69 23.51
CA TYR A 435 -13.34 -17.14 22.43
C TYR A 435 -12.70 -16.99 21.05
N ILE A 436 -12.00 -15.88 20.77
CA ILE A 436 -11.29 -15.69 19.50
C ILE A 436 -10.22 -16.76 19.30
N PHE A 437 -9.39 -17.03 20.31
CA PHE A 437 -8.34 -18.06 20.21
C PHE A 437 -8.90 -19.47 20.11
N ASP A 438 -9.99 -19.77 20.81
CA ASP A 438 -10.67 -21.07 20.66
C ASP A 438 -11.20 -21.23 19.22
N ARG A 439 -11.82 -20.21 18.62
CA ARG A 439 -12.21 -20.26 17.19
C ARG A 439 -11.02 -20.50 16.27
N LEU A 440 -9.92 -19.77 16.46
CA LEU A 440 -8.71 -19.94 15.65
C LEU A 440 -8.15 -21.37 15.77
N ARG A 441 -8.20 -21.96 16.97
CA ARG A 441 -7.81 -23.36 17.20
C ARG A 441 -8.70 -24.31 16.41
N ALA A 442 -10.01 -24.11 16.40
CA ALA A 442 -10.95 -24.93 15.62
C ALA A 442 -10.72 -24.81 14.11
N ILE A 443 -10.51 -23.59 13.60
CA ILE A 443 -10.24 -23.34 12.18
C ILE A 443 -8.94 -24.01 11.73
N ARG A 444 -7.87 -23.92 12.56
CA ARG A 444 -6.61 -24.64 12.29
C ARG A 444 -6.80 -26.16 12.33
N ALA A 445 -7.61 -26.67 13.26
CA ALA A 445 -7.88 -28.11 13.35
C ALA A 445 -8.60 -28.66 12.10
N LEU A 446 -9.41 -27.83 11.42
CA LEU A 446 -9.99 -28.16 10.11
C LEU A 446 -8.99 -28.07 8.94
N GLY A 447 -7.75 -27.67 9.19
CA GLY A 447 -6.72 -27.53 8.16
C GLY A 447 -6.92 -26.34 7.23
N CYS A 448 -7.68 -25.31 7.63
CA CYS A 448 -7.83 -24.11 6.82
C CYS A 448 -6.49 -23.35 6.70
N PRO A 449 -6.14 -22.77 5.54
CA PRO A 449 -4.91 -22.05 5.27
C PRO A 449 -4.96 -20.63 5.86
N ILE A 450 -5.17 -20.55 7.18
CA ILE A 450 -5.16 -19.30 7.91
C ILE A 450 -3.77 -18.94 8.40
N VAL A 451 -3.53 -17.64 8.54
CA VAL A 451 -2.34 -17.13 9.23
C VAL A 451 -2.33 -17.51 10.72
N THR A 452 -1.12 -17.52 11.29
CA THR A 452 -0.97 -17.65 12.74
C THR A 452 -1.19 -16.30 13.39
N TYR A 453 -1.97 -16.30 14.47
CA TYR A 453 -2.21 -15.13 15.29
C TYR A 453 -1.56 -15.29 16.65
N ARG A 454 -1.05 -14.18 17.19
CA ARG A 454 -0.57 -14.05 18.56
C ARG A 454 -1.31 -12.93 19.27
N GLU A 455 -1.25 -12.97 20.60
CA GLU A 455 -1.76 -11.90 21.43
C GLU A 455 -0.64 -10.90 21.71
N ILE A 456 -0.95 -9.62 21.57
CA ILE A 456 -0.22 -8.55 22.25
C ILE A 456 -1.14 -8.04 23.36
N ARG A 457 -0.63 -8.02 24.59
CA ARG A 457 -1.35 -7.53 25.75
C ARG A 457 -0.48 -6.57 26.54
N PHE A 458 -1.08 -5.45 26.94
CA PHE A 458 -0.53 -4.53 27.91
C PHE A 458 -1.64 -3.90 28.74
N GLU A 459 -1.27 -3.20 29.81
CA GLU A 459 -2.19 -2.46 30.67
C GLU A 459 -2.09 -0.96 30.31
N GLU A 460 -3.23 -0.27 30.30
CA GLU A 460 -3.35 1.15 29.96
C GLU A 460 -4.04 1.91 31.08
N GLU A 461 -3.43 3.03 31.50
CA GLU A 461 -4.02 3.93 32.48
C GLU A 461 -4.93 4.94 31.79
N VAL A 462 -6.25 4.77 31.92
CA VAL A 462 -7.23 5.66 31.31
C VAL A 462 -7.76 6.66 32.35
N HIS A 463 -7.63 7.95 32.05
CA HIS A 463 -8.06 9.01 32.96
C HIS A 463 -9.55 8.90 33.30
N GLY A 464 -9.87 8.86 34.59
CA GLY A 464 -11.24 8.73 35.10
C GLY A 464 -11.81 7.32 35.10
N VAL A 465 -11.08 6.34 34.55
CA VAL A 465 -11.47 4.92 34.52
C VAL A 465 -10.54 4.06 35.39
N GLY A 466 -9.23 4.32 35.32
CA GLY A 466 -8.18 3.53 35.95
C GLY A 466 -7.46 2.61 34.95
N THR A 467 -6.72 1.64 35.46
CA THR A 467 -5.95 0.69 34.65
C THR A 467 -6.85 -0.34 33.98
N ILE A 468 -6.72 -0.51 32.66
CA ILE A 468 -7.47 -1.50 31.87
C ILE A 468 -6.55 -2.35 30.99
N PRO A 469 -6.89 -3.62 30.73
CA PRO A 469 -6.15 -4.44 29.78
C PRO A 469 -6.52 -4.08 28.33
N VAL A 470 -5.51 -3.95 27.48
CA VAL A 470 -5.64 -3.71 26.04
C VAL A 470 -5.08 -4.91 25.29
N PHE A 471 -5.82 -5.37 24.28
CA PHE A 471 -5.51 -6.57 23.50
C PHE A 471 -5.42 -6.25 22.01
N PHE A 472 -4.35 -6.71 21.37
CA PHE A 472 -4.26 -6.77 19.92
C PHE A 472 -4.10 -8.22 19.46
N PHE A 473 -4.66 -8.51 18.29
CA PHE A 473 -4.38 -9.74 17.54
C PHE A 473 -3.30 -9.43 16.50
N GLU A 474 -2.14 -10.05 16.67
CA GLU A 474 -0.97 -9.90 15.81
C GLU A 474 -0.90 -11.03 14.79
N ARG A 475 -0.51 -10.71 13.55
CA ARG A 475 -0.16 -11.70 12.52
C ARG A 475 0.93 -11.16 11.60
N SER A 476 1.63 -12.05 10.90
CA SER A 476 2.49 -11.66 9.77
C SER A 476 1.67 -11.03 8.64
N TYR A 477 2.28 -10.09 7.93
CA TYR A 477 1.83 -9.67 6.61
C TYR A 477 1.95 -10.83 5.62
N VAL A 478 1.01 -10.93 4.69
CA VAL A 478 1.00 -11.95 3.65
C VAL A 478 1.09 -11.24 2.30
N PRO A 479 2.21 -11.37 1.57
CA PRO A 479 2.33 -10.81 0.24
C PRO A 479 1.31 -11.45 -0.71
N GLY A 480 0.70 -10.65 -1.57
CA GLY A 480 -0.28 -11.11 -2.55
C GLY A 480 -1.31 -10.04 -2.86
N ILE A 481 -2.40 -10.44 -3.49
CA ILE A 481 -3.50 -9.55 -3.87
C ILE A 481 -4.77 -10.05 -3.19
N VAL A 482 -5.49 -9.17 -2.49
CA VAL A 482 -6.81 -9.52 -1.96
C VAL A 482 -7.78 -9.79 -3.11
N SER A 483 -8.55 -10.88 -3.02
CA SER A 483 -9.30 -11.44 -4.16
C SER A 483 -10.25 -10.45 -4.84
N HIS A 484 -10.94 -9.61 -4.06
CA HIS A 484 -11.90 -8.63 -4.59
C HIS A 484 -11.24 -7.46 -5.35
N ARG A 485 -9.93 -7.21 -5.12
CA ARG A 485 -9.14 -6.12 -5.74
C ARG A 485 -8.18 -6.60 -6.83
N ILE A 486 -8.33 -7.83 -7.32
CA ILE A 486 -7.54 -8.33 -8.43
C ILE A 486 -7.64 -7.36 -9.64
N PRO A 487 -6.49 -6.87 -10.16
CA PRO A 487 -6.46 -5.97 -11.31
C PRO A 487 -7.16 -6.56 -12.54
N PRO A 488 -7.97 -5.77 -13.28
CA PRO A 488 -8.70 -6.24 -14.45
C PRO A 488 -7.84 -6.98 -15.48
N ARG A 489 -6.60 -6.55 -15.71
CA ARG A 489 -5.67 -7.16 -16.67
C ARG A 489 -5.48 -8.67 -16.48
N LEU A 490 -5.47 -9.14 -15.23
CA LEU A 490 -5.14 -10.52 -14.92
C LEU A 490 -6.25 -11.45 -15.41
N TYR A 491 -7.50 -10.97 -15.44
CA TYR A 491 -8.61 -11.70 -16.03
C TYR A 491 -8.49 -11.87 -17.55
N GLY A 492 -7.64 -11.09 -18.23
CA GLY A 492 -7.33 -11.27 -19.65
C GLY A 492 -6.37 -12.45 -19.91
N LEU A 493 -5.65 -12.93 -18.89
CA LEU A 493 -4.74 -14.07 -19.02
C LEU A 493 -5.53 -15.37 -19.11
N ARG A 494 -5.22 -16.19 -20.12
CA ARG A 494 -5.90 -17.47 -20.35
C ARG A 494 -5.67 -18.42 -19.18
N GLY A 495 -6.75 -18.96 -18.63
CA GLY A 495 -6.79 -19.88 -17.50
C GLY A 495 -6.76 -19.19 -16.14
N PHE A 496 -6.52 -17.87 -16.06
CA PHE A 496 -6.42 -17.15 -14.80
C PHE A 496 -7.72 -17.24 -14.00
N VAL A 497 -8.85 -16.92 -14.64
CA VAL A 497 -10.16 -16.95 -13.98
C VAL A 497 -10.54 -18.36 -13.53
N VAL A 498 -10.11 -19.40 -14.24
CA VAL A 498 -10.35 -20.80 -13.86
C VAL A 498 -9.57 -21.17 -12.60
N ARG A 499 -8.27 -20.84 -12.52
CA ARG A 499 -7.46 -21.07 -11.32
C ARG A 499 -7.92 -20.24 -10.14
N LEU A 500 -8.28 -18.98 -10.38
CA LEU A 500 -8.85 -18.11 -9.34
C LEU A 500 -10.15 -18.73 -8.80
N ALA A 501 -11.05 -19.17 -9.69
CA ALA A 501 -12.32 -19.76 -9.30
C ALA A 501 -12.15 -21.04 -8.45
N HIS A 502 -11.14 -21.87 -8.74
CA HIS A 502 -10.77 -22.99 -7.88
C HIS A 502 -10.41 -22.55 -6.45
N PHE A 503 -9.54 -21.53 -6.30
CA PHE A 503 -9.20 -21.00 -4.97
C PHE A 503 -10.41 -20.36 -4.28
N LEU A 504 -11.24 -19.64 -5.02
CA LEU A 504 -12.47 -19.06 -4.49
C LEU A 504 -13.47 -20.14 -4.05
N GLY A 505 -13.55 -21.29 -4.73
CA GLY A 505 -14.36 -22.43 -4.30
C GLY A 505 -13.87 -23.01 -2.97
N THR A 506 -12.55 -23.14 -2.83
CA THR A 506 -11.89 -23.55 -1.57
C THR A 506 -12.19 -22.55 -0.44
N ALA A 507 -12.05 -21.25 -0.68
CA ALA A 507 -12.37 -20.22 0.31
C ALA A 507 -13.87 -20.19 0.66
N ALA A 508 -14.76 -20.40 -0.32
CA ALA A 508 -16.20 -20.44 -0.12
C ALA A 508 -16.59 -21.60 0.80
N ALA A 509 -16.01 -22.80 0.60
CA ALA A 509 -16.22 -23.94 1.49
C ALA A 509 -15.95 -23.58 2.95
N MET A 510 -14.84 -22.87 3.21
CA MET A 510 -14.45 -22.45 4.55
C MET A 510 -15.40 -21.40 5.11
N SER A 511 -15.74 -20.35 4.35
CA SER A 511 -16.68 -19.34 4.81
C SER A 511 -18.06 -19.91 5.15
N LEU A 512 -18.56 -20.81 4.31
CA LEU A 512 -19.84 -21.50 4.51
C LEU A 512 -19.79 -22.41 5.74
N VAL A 513 -18.78 -23.30 5.82
CA VAL A 513 -18.64 -24.24 6.94
C VAL A 513 -18.52 -23.51 8.26
N LEU A 514 -17.64 -22.51 8.33
CA LEU A 514 -17.41 -21.71 9.52
C LEU A 514 -18.55 -20.73 9.82
N GLY A 515 -19.50 -20.57 8.90
CA GLY A 515 -20.59 -19.60 8.99
C GLY A 515 -20.09 -18.19 9.29
N ARG A 516 -19.15 -17.74 8.45
CA ARG A 516 -18.57 -16.40 8.50
C ARG A 516 -19.60 -15.37 8.08
N VAL A 517 -20.57 -15.05 8.94
CA VAL A 517 -21.64 -14.10 8.61
C VAL A 517 -21.53 -12.82 9.42
N SER A 518 -22.00 -11.74 8.82
CA SER A 518 -22.27 -10.49 9.51
C SER A 518 -23.43 -10.66 10.49
N ARG A 519 -23.23 -10.21 11.73
CA ARG A 519 -24.31 -10.20 12.73
C ARG A 519 -25.37 -9.13 12.46
N LYS A 520 -25.08 -8.15 11.61
CA LYS A 520 -25.98 -7.02 11.32
C LYS A 520 -27.03 -7.38 10.27
N ASP A 521 -26.59 -7.96 9.16
CA ASP A 521 -27.41 -8.20 7.98
C ASP A 521 -27.44 -9.67 7.52
N GLY A 522 -26.73 -10.56 8.23
CA GLY A 522 -26.72 -12.01 7.96
C GLY A 522 -25.95 -12.41 6.71
N ARG A 523 -25.35 -11.47 5.98
CA ARG A 523 -24.59 -11.76 4.75
C ARG A 523 -23.29 -12.50 5.06
N LEU A 524 -22.93 -13.41 4.18
CA LEU A 524 -21.67 -14.14 4.27
C LEU A 524 -20.47 -13.22 3.94
N TYR A 525 -19.47 -13.24 4.80
CA TYR A 525 -18.13 -12.70 4.56
C TYR A 525 -17.33 -13.68 3.70
N PHE A 526 -17.18 -13.30 2.45
CA PHE A 526 -16.47 -14.03 1.41
C PHE A 526 -16.13 -13.05 0.28
N ASP A 527 -14.87 -13.08 -0.19
CA ASP A 527 -14.37 -12.19 -1.23
C ASP A 527 -14.59 -10.71 -0.87
N ASP A 528 -14.17 -10.35 0.35
CA ASP A 528 -14.37 -9.02 0.94
C ASP A 528 -13.09 -8.42 1.56
N GLY A 529 -11.94 -9.01 1.24
CA GLY A 529 -10.61 -8.56 1.66
C GLY A 529 -9.89 -9.47 2.64
N ASP A 530 -10.52 -10.57 3.05
CA ASP A 530 -9.91 -11.55 3.94
C ASP A 530 -9.16 -12.67 3.19
N GLU A 531 -9.44 -12.87 1.90
CA GLU A 531 -8.78 -13.87 1.05
C GLU A 531 -7.66 -13.22 0.22
N VAL A 532 -6.42 -13.65 0.44
CA VAL A 532 -5.23 -13.21 -0.31
C VAL A 532 -4.80 -14.30 -1.28
N ILE A 533 -4.64 -13.91 -2.55
CA ILE A 533 -4.12 -14.75 -3.64
C ILE A 533 -2.67 -14.38 -3.89
N GLN A 534 -1.77 -15.36 -3.75
CA GLN A 534 -0.37 -15.24 -4.17
C GLN A 534 -0.25 -15.73 -5.61
N LEU A 535 0.41 -14.93 -6.43
CA LEU A 535 0.66 -15.24 -7.83
C LEU A 535 2.06 -15.85 -8.00
N GLY A 536 2.18 -16.78 -8.95
CA GLY A 536 3.47 -17.30 -9.39
C GLY A 536 4.24 -16.32 -10.28
N GLU A 537 5.41 -16.74 -10.75
CA GLU A 537 6.21 -15.98 -11.71
C GLU A 537 5.48 -15.74 -13.05
N ASP A 538 4.53 -16.62 -13.39
CA ASP A 538 3.67 -16.52 -14.58
C ASP A 538 2.42 -15.65 -14.37
N GLU A 539 2.35 -14.94 -13.23
CA GLU A 539 1.19 -14.15 -12.77
C GLU A 539 -0.09 -14.97 -12.55
N MET A 540 -0.01 -16.30 -12.54
CA MET A 540 -1.16 -17.16 -12.30
C MET A 540 -1.38 -17.39 -10.80
N PRO A 541 -2.63 -17.57 -10.34
CA PRO A 541 -2.91 -17.93 -8.96
C PRO A 541 -2.24 -19.25 -8.58
N GLU A 542 -1.47 -19.25 -7.50
CA GLU A 542 -0.77 -20.44 -6.99
C GLU A 542 -1.14 -20.79 -5.56
N LYS A 543 -1.50 -19.80 -4.73
CA LYS A 543 -1.79 -20.05 -3.33
C LYS A 543 -2.85 -19.11 -2.78
N LEU A 544 -3.76 -19.68 -1.99
CA LEU A 544 -4.75 -18.97 -1.19
C LEU A 544 -4.28 -18.92 0.27
N VAL A 545 -4.41 -17.75 0.89
CA VAL A 545 -4.25 -17.57 2.34
C VAL A 545 -5.44 -16.76 2.87
N ILE A 546 -6.08 -17.25 3.93
CA ILE A 546 -7.11 -16.50 4.64
C ILE A 546 -6.45 -15.71 5.77
N VAL A 547 -6.40 -14.40 5.61
CA VAL A 547 -5.69 -13.50 6.53
C VAL A 547 -6.56 -12.98 7.67
N GLU A 548 -7.87 -13.22 7.62
CA GLU A 548 -8.84 -12.78 8.61
C GLU A 548 -10.01 -13.76 8.72
N THR A 549 -10.49 -13.99 9.95
CA THR A 549 -11.58 -14.96 10.24
C THR A 549 -12.78 -14.28 10.87
N THR A 550 -12.97 -13.00 10.55
CA THR A 550 -14.09 -12.19 11.05
C THR A 550 -15.43 -12.87 10.71
N GLY A 551 -16.40 -12.74 11.62
CA GLY A 551 -17.72 -13.37 11.48
C GLY A 551 -17.74 -14.89 11.66
N SER A 552 -16.60 -15.58 11.77
CA SER A 552 -16.59 -17.03 11.97
C SER A 552 -17.37 -17.43 13.22
N PHE A 553 -18.11 -18.53 13.10
CA PHE A 553 -19.01 -19.09 14.10
C PHE A 553 -20.20 -18.18 14.42
N ALA A 554 -20.42 -17.06 13.70
CA ALA A 554 -21.55 -16.18 13.96
C ALA A 554 -22.88 -16.86 13.62
N ASP A 555 -22.92 -17.67 12.55
CA ASP A 555 -24.00 -18.60 12.25
C ASP A 555 -23.47 -20.03 12.26
N TRP A 556 -24.05 -20.89 13.10
CA TRP A 556 -23.67 -22.30 13.23
C TRP A 556 -24.86 -23.24 12.98
N ALA A 557 -26.00 -22.71 12.55
CA ALA A 557 -27.26 -23.45 12.45
C ALA A 557 -27.79 -23.57 11.01
N SER A 558 -27.65 -22.53 10.18
CA SER A 558 -28.12 -22.58 8.78
C SER A 558 -27.42 -23.68 7.97
N SER A 559 -28.04 -24.17 6.90
CA SER A 559 -27.38 -25.13 6.01
C SER A 559 -26.43 -24.41 5.04
N LEU A 560 -25.43 -25.13 4.48
CA LEU A 560 -24.48 -24.53 3.53
C LEU A 560 -25.19 -24.07 2.24
N GLU A 561 -26.22 -24.80 1.83
CA GLU A 561 -27.04 -24.50 0.64
C GLU A 561 -27.76 -23.16 0.76
N MET A 562 -28.16 -22.78 1.98
CA MET A 562 -28.84 -21.50 2.23
C MET A 562 -27.90 -20.31 2.07
N LEU A 563 -26.63 -20.47 2.43
CA LEU A 563 -25.62 -19.41 2.40
C LEU A 563 -24.86 -19.36 1.06
N LEU A 564 -24.87 -20.45 0.29
CA LEU A 564 -24.17 -20.58 -0.99
C LEU A 564 -24.44 -19.41 -1.98
N PRO A 565 -25.69 -18.88 -2.12
CA PRO A 565 -25.96 -17.79 -3.05
C PRO A 565 -25.03 -16.58 -2.91
N ASP A 566 -24.63 -16.22 -1.68
CA ASP A 566 -23.74 -15.08 -1.42
C ASP A 566 -22.36 -15.28 -2.08
N CYS A 567 -21.82 -16.49 -2.06
CA CYS A 567 -20.57 -16.81 -2.75
C CYS A 567 -20.72 -16.73 -4.28
N LEU A 568 -21.85 -17.20 -4.82
CA LEU A 568 -22.07 -17.22 -6.27
C LEU A 568 -22.23 -15.82 -6.84
N VAL A 569 -22.83 -14.89 -6.09
CA VAL A 569 -22.90 -13.47 -6.48
C VAL A 569 -21.49 -12.88 -6.61
N ARG A 570 -20.57 -13.19 -5.69
CA ARG A 570 -19.18 -12.73 -5.75
C ARG A 570 -18.41 -13.36 -6.91
N LEU A 571 -18.57 -14.66 -7.13
CA LEU A 571 -17.98 -15.33 -8.30
C LEU A 571 -18.45 -14.70 -9.61
N ALA A 572 -19.75 -14.37 -9.74
CA ALA A 572 -20.30 -13.71 -10.92
C ALA A 572 -19.61 -12.37 -11.24
N VAL A 573 -19.15 -11.62 -10.23
CA VAL A 573 -18.37 -10.39 -10.44
C VAL A 573 -17.05 -10.70 -11.16
N HIS A 574 -16.33 -11.74 -10.73
CA HIS A 574 -15.08 -12.15 -11.37
C HIS A 574 -15.28 -12.68 -12.79
N LEU A 575 -16.34 -13.46 -13.02
CA LEU A 575 -16.67 -13.95 -14.36
C LEU A 575 -17.06 -12.79 -15.30
N GLY A 576 -17.78 -11.79 -14.78
CA GLY A 576 -18.07 -10.55 -15.51
C GLY A 576 -16.81 -9.77 -15.88
N LYS A 577 -15.85 -9.66 -14.96
CA LYS A 577 -14.52 -9.08 -15.24
C LYS A 577 -13.77 -9.87 -16.32
N ALA A 578 -13.83 -11.20 -16.31
CA ALA A 578 -13.22 -12.04 -17.36
C ALA A 578 -13.83 -11.80 -18.74
N LEU A 579 -15.16 -11.76 -18.84
CA LEU A 579 -15.84 -11.46 -20.12
C LEU A 579 -15.49 -10.06 -20.64
N SER A 580 -15.44 -9.05 -19.76
CA SER A 580 -15.09 -7.67 -20.15
C SER A 580 -13.62 -7.52 -20.59
N GLN A 581 -12.78 -8.51 -20.27
CA GLN A 581 -11.38 -8.62 -20.70
C GLN A 581 -11.21 -9.61 -21.87
N GLY A 582 -12.30 -9.95 -22.56
CA GLY A 582 -12.29 -10.73 -23.80
C GLY A 582 -12.11 -12.23 -23.62
N ARG A 583 -12.34 -12.78 -22.42
CA ARG A 583 -12.47 -14.23 -22.23
C ARG A 583 -13.82 -14.70 -22.77
N ASP A 584 -13.88 -15.93 -23.27
CA ASP A 584 -15.10 -16.50 -23.82
C ASP A 584 -15.97 -17.23 -22.77
N LYS A 585 -17.14 -17.71 -23.23
CA LYS A 585 -18.07 -18.45 -22.38
C LYS A 585 -17.57 -19.84 -22.00
N ASP A 586 -16.68 -20.44 -22.77
CA ASP A 586 -16.16 -21.77 -22.45
C ASP A 586 -15.17 -21.68 -21.28
N GLU A 587 -14.32 -20.65 -21.27
CA GLU A 587 -13.40 -20.38 -20.18
C GLU A 587 -14.13 -19.99 -18.88
N THR A 588 -15.18 -19.16 -18.98
CA THR A 588 -16.01 -18.83 -17.82
C THR A 588 -16.86 -20.01 -17.33
N SER A 589 -17.31 -20.91 -18.22
CA SER A 589 -17.93 -22.19 -17.84
C SER A 589 -16.97 -23.10 -17.08
N ALA A 590 -15.73 -23.21 -17.57
CA ALA A 590 -14.69 -23.97 -16.90
C ALA A 590 -14.37 -23.40 -15.51
N ALA A 591 -14.43 -22.08 -15.34
CA ALA A 591 -14.27 -21.44 -14.05
C ALA A 591 -15.43 -21.76 -13.09
N VAL A 592 -16.67 -21.78 -13.56
CA VAL A 592 -17.82 -22.23 -12.74
C VAL A 592 -17.64 -23.68 -12.27
N GLU A 593 -17.21 -24.57 -13.15
CA GLU A 593 -16.96 -25.97 -12.80
C GLU A 593 -15.81 -26.10 -11.79
N ALA A 594 -14.71 -25.36 -12.01
CA ALA A 594 -13.56 -25.35 -11.11
C ALA A 594 -13.93 -24.84 -9.70
N PHE A 595 -14.77 -23.81 -9.60
CA PHE A 595 -15.31 -23.34 -8.33
C PHE A 595 -16.16 -24.41 -7.65
N ALA A 596 -17.11 -25.00 -8.37
CA ALA A 596 -18.05 -25.97 -7.83
C ALA A 596 -17.37 -27.25 -7.36
N GLU A 597 -16.38 -27.75 -8.11
CA GLU A 597 -15.56 -28.90 -7.70
C GLU A 597 -14.74 -28.56 -6.46
N ALA A 598 -13.97 -27.47 -6.47
CA ALA A 598 -13.12 -27.10 -5.34
C ALA A 598 -13.91 -26.86 -4.04
N LEU A 599 -15.08 -26.22 -4.15
CA LEU A 599 -16.04 -26.08 -3.04
C LEU A 599 -16.42 -27.43 -2.46
N SER A 600 -16.80 -28.39 -3.31
CA SER A 600 -17.24 -29.71 -2.89
C SER A 600 -16.11 -30.55 -2.31
N GLU A 601 -14.95 -30.56 -2.96
CA GLU A 601 -13.75 -31.26 -2.51
C GLU A 601 -13.30 -30.78 -1.14
N GLU A 602 -13.29 -29.47 -0.91
CA GLU A 602 -12.86 -28.91 0.36
C GLU A 602 -13.85 -29.21 1.51
N VAL A 603 -15.16 -29.19 1.23
CA VAL A 603 -16.17 -29.67 2.20
C VAL A 603 -15.98 -31.17 2.48
N ARG A 604 -15.76 -32.01 1.45
CA ARG A 604 -15.49 -33.45 1.65
C ARG A 604 -14.24 -33.67 2.50
N ARG A 605 -13.17 -32.90 2.26
CA ARG A 605 -11.91 -32.97 3.01
C ARG A 605 -12.13 -32.66 4.50
N MET A 606 -12.78 -31.54 4.81
CA MET A 606 -13.09 -31.16 6.20
C MET A 606 -14.00 -32.20 6.88
N ARG A 607 -15.02 -32.72 6.18
CA ARG A 607 -15.85 -33.82 6.71
C ARG A 607 -15.03 -35.08 7.00
N GLY A 608 -14.07 -35.41 6.13
CA GLY A 608 -13.13 -36.51 6.33
C GLY A 608 -12.34 -36.36 7.64
N LEU A 609 -11.76 -35.18 7.89
CA LEU A 609 -11.04 -34.88 9.12
C LEU A 609 -11.92 -35.01 10.38
N VAL A 610 -13.18 -34.59 10.29
CA VAL A 610 -14.15 -34.65 11.38
C VAL A 610 -14.63 -36.08 11.66
N ARG A 611 -14.66 -36.95 10.64
CA ARG A 611 -15.11 -38.34 10.75
C ARG A 611 -14.00 -39.34 11.05
N ASP A 612 -12.75 -38.94 10.90
CA ASP A 612 -11.60 -39.76 11.27
C ASP A 612 -11.65 -40.11 12.78
N PRO A 613 -11.77 -41.40 13.16
CA PRO A 613 -11.83 -41.82 14.55
C PRO A 613 -10.57 -41.48 15.37
N SER A 614 -9.43 -41.29 14.70
CA SER A 614 -8.17 -40.89 15.36
C SER A 614 -8.08 -39.38 15.64
N SER A 615 -8.99 -38.60 15.05
CA SER A 615 -9.03 -37.15 15.16
C SER A 615 -9.66 -36.69 16.48
N THR A 616 -9.09 -35.64 17.07
CA THR A 616 -9.64 -34.99 18.28
C THR A 616 -10.65 -33.87 17.96
N ILE A 617 -10.88 -33.59 16.67
CA ILE A 617 -11.67 -32.44 16.19
C ILE A 617 -13.08 -32.41 16.79
N ARG A 618 -13.78 -33.55 16.87
CA ARG A 618 -15.13 -33.58 17.46
C ARG A 618 -15.15 -33.22 18.94
N ASN A 619 -14.10 -33.57 19.67
CA ASN A 619 -14.00 -33.39 21.12
C ASN A 619 -13.22 -32.13 21.51
N LEU A 620 -12.92 -31.24 20.56
CA LEU A 620 -12.00 -30.11 20.74
C LEU A 620 -12.35 -29.20 21.93
N PHE A 621 -13.64 -29.05 22.23
CA PHE A 621 -14.16 -28.23 23.33
C PHE A 621 -15.04 -29.02 24.30
N ALA A 622 -14.83 -30.33 24.41
CA ALA A 622 -15.59 -31.18 25.33
C ALA A 622 -15.41 -30.77 26.81
N ASP A 623 -14.31 -30.09 27.12
CA ASP A 623 -13.97 -29.50 28.42
C ASP A 623 -14.69 -28.17 28.71
N ARG A 624 -15.31 -27.53 27.70
CA ARG A 624 -16.03 -26.25 27.84
C ARG A 624 -17.50 -26.47 28.24
N SER A 625 -18.09 -25.44 28.85
CA SER A 625 -19.51 -25.42 29.25
C SER A 625 -20.46 -25.51 28.05
N VAL A 626 -21.66 -26.08 28.25
CA VAL A 626 -22.72 -26.18 27.24
C VAL A 626 -23.69 -24.99 27.36
N GLU A 627 -23.14 -23.78 27.36
CA GLU A 627 -23.96 -22.58 27.39
C GLU A 627 -24.48 -22.21 25.99
N PRO A 628 -25.74 -21.78 25.85
CA PRO A 628 -26.29 -21.35 24.56
C PRO A 628 -25.43 -20.25 23.93
N GLY A 629 -24.95 -20.49 22.72
CA GLY A 629 -24.11 -19.52 22.01
C GLY A 629 -22.66 -19.41 22.50
N GLY A 630 -22.23 -20.23 23.45
CA GLY A 630 -20.81 -20.41 23.80
C GLY A 630 -20.06 -21.23 22.74
N ILE A 631 -18.72 -21.30 22.85
CA ILE A 631 -17.88 -21.93 21.83
C ILE A 631 -18.23 -23.39 21.54
N ARG A 632 -18.53 -24.17 22.58
CA ARG A 632 -18.90 -25.59 22.44
C ARG A 632 -20.20 -25.76 21.67
N SER A 633 -21.25 -25.04 22.05
CA SER A 633 -22.55 -25.10 21.36
C SER A 633 -22.44 -24.69 19.89
N ARG A 634 -21.65 -23.64 19.59
CA ARG A 634 -21.38 -23.23 18.21
C ARG A 634 -20.62 -24.31 17.45
N TRP A 635 -19.58 -24.87 18.05
CA TRP A 635 -18.78 -25.92 17.42
C TRP A 635 -19.59 -27.18 17.11
N GLU A 636 -20.39 -27.66 18.06
CA GLU A 636 -21.30 -28.79 17.85
C GLU A 636 -22.28 -28.51 16.69
N GLY A 637 -22.78 -27.28 16.56
CA GLY A 637 -23.59 -26.87 15.41
C GLY A 637 -22.84 -26.93 14.08
N ILE A 638 -21.61 -26.43 14.03
CA ILE A 638 -20.75 -26.50 12.83
C ILE A 638 -20.49 -27.97 12.44
N LEU A 639 -20.21 -28.84 13.40
CA LEU A 639 -20.04 -30.28 13.16
C LEU A 639 -21.33 -30.92 12.61
N ASN A 640 -22.48 -30.63 13.22
CA ASN A 640 -23.78 -31.16 12.78
C ASN A 640 -24.13 -30.67 11.37
N ARG A 641 -23.90 -29.40 11.08
CA ARG A 641 -24.05 -28.80 9.75
C ARG A 641 -23.23 -29.57 8.72
N MET A 642 -21.92 -29.74 8.96
CA MET A 642 -21.04 -30.51 8.07
C MET A 642 -21.49 -31.96 7.89
N ASP A 643 -21.96 -32.63 8.95
CA ASP A 643 -22.43 -34.02 8.84
C ASP A 643 -23.69 -34.12 7.97
N SER A 644 -24.61 -33.16 8.11
CA SER A 644 -25.87 -33.10 7.35
C SER A 644 -25.73 -32.65 5.90
N THR A 645 -24.62 -31.99 5.55
CA THR A 645 -24.37 -31.52 4.18
C THR A 645 -24.04 -32.67 3.22
N ASP A 646 -24.60 -32.61 2.02
CA ASP A 646 -24.21 -33.41 0.87
C ASP A 646 -23.31 -32.58 -0.09
N PRO A 647 -21.99 -32.86 -0.16
CA PRO A 647 -21.07 -32.11 -1.01
C PRO A 647 -21.39 -32.21 -2.50
N ASP A 648 -21.92 -33.35 -2.97
CA ASP A 648 -22.23 -33.51 -4.39
C ASP A 648 -23.47 -32.69 -4.78
N ARG A 649 -24.44 -32.62 -3.86
CA ARG A 649 -25.56 -31.69 -4.00
C ARG A 649 -25.11 -30.23 -4.02
N LEU A 650 -24.15 -29.83 -3.17
CA LEU A 650 -23.60 -28.47 -3.19
C LEU A 650 -22.92 -28.14 -4.52
N ARG A 651 -22.14 -29.07 -5.07
CA ARG A 651 -21.54 -28.91 -6.40
C ARG A 651 -22.61 -28.65 -7.47
N ILE A 652 -23.65 -29.47 -7.51
CA ILE A 652 -24.75 -29.34 -8.46
C ILE A 652 -25.44 -27.98 -8.30
N LEU A 653 -25.72 -27.56 -7.06
CA LEU A 653 -26.35 -26.26 -6.78
C LEU A 653 -25.48 -25.08 -7.21
N ALA A 654 -24.16 -25.16 -7.05
CA ALA A 654 -23.24 -24.12 -7.51
C ALA A 654 -23.19 -24.08 -9.03
N ARG A 655 -22.96 -25.23 -9.69
CA ARG A 655 -22.84 -25.35 -11.15
C ARG A 655 -24.11 -24.94 -11.88
N ASP A 656 -25.27 -25.39 -11.41
CA ASP A 656 -26.56 -25.21 -12.09
C ASP A 656 -27.31 -23.96 -11.59
N SER A 657 -26.61 -23.05 -10.88
CA SER A 657 -27.19 -21.84 -10.31
C SER A 657 -27.67 -20.87 -11.38
N ARG A 658 -28.88 -20.33 -11.17
CA ARG A 658 -29.42 -19.25 -12.02
C ARG A 658 -28.56 -17.98 -11.98
N ILE A 659 -27.80 -17.76 -10.91
CA ILE A 659 -26.89 -16.62 -10.77
C ILE A 659 -25.75 -16.72 -11.79
N LEU A 660 -25.28 -17.95 -12.04
CA LEU A 660 -24.13 -18.20 -12.91
C LEU A 660 -24.52 -18.55 -14.35
N ALA A 661 -25.80 -18.84 -14.61
CA ALA A 661 -26.32 -19.15 -15.94
C ALA A 661 -25.88 -18.18 -17.06
N PRO A 662 -25.73 -16.85 -16.86
CA PRO A 662 -25.24 -15.94 -17.89
C PRO A 662 -23.82 -16.26 -18.41
N PHE A 663 -22.99 -16.89 -17.57
CA PHE A 663 -21.57 -17.16 -17.81
C PHE A 663 -21.29 -18.58 -18.32
N ILE A 664 -22.32 -19.43 -18.41
CA ILE A 664 -22.18 -20.81 -18.86
C ILE A 664 -22.49 -20.89 -20.37
N SER A 665 -21.70 -21.63 -21.11
CA SER A 665 -21.97 -21.93 -22.52
C SER A 665 -23.11 -22.94 -22.61
N VAL A 666 -24.07 -22.65 -23.49
CA VAL A 666 -25.14 -23.60 -23.77
C VAL A 666 -24.52 -24.72 -24.57
N VAL A 667 -24.13 -25.82 -23.92
CA VAL A 667 -23.78 -27.04 -24.62
C VAL A 667 -25.04 -27.49 -25.36
N GLN A 668 -25.05 -27.34 -26.70
CA GLN A 668 -25.93 -28.13 -27.54
C GLN A 668 -25.59 -29.59 -27.27
N SER A 669 -26.44 -30.29 -26.52
CA SER A 669 -26.34 -31.74 -26.43
C SER A 669 -26.32 -32.28 -27.86
N PRO A 670 -25.37 -33.17 -28.23
CA PRO A 670 -25.46 -33.82 -29.53
C PRO A 670 -26.82 -34.51 -29.61
N PRO A 671 -27.51 -34.46 -30.77
CA PRO A 671 -28.78 -35.16 -30.90
C PRO A 671 -28.56 -36.62 -30.55
N PRO A 672 -29.50 -37.27 -29.84
CA PRO A 672 -29.35 -38.67 -29.48
C PRO A 672 -29.05 -39.46 -30.75
N GLN A 673 -27.92 -40.17 -30.77
CA GLN A 673 -27.61 -41.07 -31.87
C GLN A 673 -28.79 -42.02 -32.02
N ALA A 674 -29.56 -41.83 -33.09
CA ALA A 674 -30.59 -42.76 -33.48
C ALA A 674 -29.91 -44.11 -33.68
N SER A 675 -30.25 -45.06 -32.81
CA SER A 675 -29.86 -46.45 -32.96
C SER A 675 -30.36 -46.93 -34.32
N LEU A 676 -29.46 -47.00 -35.30
CA LEU A 676 -29.68 -47.78 -36.51
C LEU A 676 -29.76 -49.24 -36.06
N ARG A 677 -30.99 -49.71 -35.88
CA ARG A 677 -31.29 -51.13 -35.93
C ARG A 677 -31.01 -51.56 -37.37
N GLU A 678 -29.90 -52.26 -37.57
CA GLU A 678 -29.77 -53.13 -38.72
C GLU A 678 -30.78 -54.27 -38.55
N SER A 679 -31.78 -54.29 -39.43
CA SER A 679 -32.58 -55.48 -39.69
C SER A 679 -31.82 -56.34 -40.70
N PRO A 680 -31.74 -57.67 -40.52
CA PRO A 680 -31.23 -58.57 -41.55
C PRO A 680 -32.31 -58.85 -42.60
N ASP A 681 -31.88 -59.24 -43.79
CA ASP A 681 -32.65 -59.80 -44.92
C ASP A 681 -33.37 -58.82 -45.87
N ASN A 682 -32.69 -58.41 -46.95
CA ASN A 682 -32.89 -58.90 -48.33
C ASN A 682 -32.07 -58.09 -49.35
#